data_AF-A0A2W5KNX3-F1
#
_entry.id   AF-A0A2W5KNX3-F1
#
_cell.length_a   1.000
_cell.length_b   1.000
_cell.length_c   1.000
_cell.angle_alpha   90.00
_cell.angle_beta   90.00
_cell.angle_gamma   90.00
#
_symmetry.space_group_name_H-M   'P 1'
#
loop_
_entity.id
_entity.type
_entity.pdbx_description
1 polymer ?
#
loop_
_entity_poly.entity_id
_entity_poly.type
_entity_poly.pdbx_seq_one_letter_code
_entity_poly.pdbx_strand_id
1 'polypeptide(L)'
;MSTAHRPTPDADPFRSVLLRAQVAAYSRQVPLLYAMLCMSSFAVAAVHYGVAPIALVVAAPAVLLTFCAVRFYVWRRRRERVPGAEEARRMLRSANVIGPVLGLCFLVWAIALFGYGDAFQKAHVIFFCGFTVLGCIFCQMHVRTAALGVTLTIIPALTVFLLLQGQPTLAAIALNLAAVCVAMVRMLLVHSSSFDSMVALQAETERLSEENRRLALADSLTGLPNRRLFFEAIEKRAASDPARRSCVIGLIDLDGFKPVNDLHGHATGDRVLVEIGRRLQSLEIEHVSFARLGGDEFGVFVDVELDQEATLQLGERICDALGAPVALEGVLIELSASIGFAASRDELASIERLYERADYALYHAKHHRRGRTVLFSAEHETAIRRVGLIEQALRRADLAEEMSLLFQPVVDVAARQTVAFEALARWRCPDLGAVSPAEFIPIAERTDLINRVTRTLLAKALDVAETLPPGMRVSFNLSARDLTPEAILGIVHVVQASRVSPSRLAFEVTETAAMRDFAVAEGALATLRALGAKIALDDFGSGYSSLNAVRRLTLDAIKVDRGFSVDIERDETARDIVKTVIDLCRNLKLGCVVEGVETEGQARILRSLGCTAIQGYLYSKPLSAAEIPAYLERETRQTIPGRVAAPA
;
A
#
# COMPACT_ATOMS: atom_id res chain seq x y z
N MET A 1 25.20 16.17 43.41
CA MET A 1 23.91 15.82 44.05
C MET A 1 22.80 16.17 43.08
N SER A 2 22.35 15.20 42.29
CA SER A 2 21.11 15.31 41.51
C SER A 2 20.33 14.05 41.81
N THR A 3 19.19 14.23 42.46
CA THR A 3 18.33 13.19 43.02
C THR A 3 17.70 12.40 41.89
N ALA A 4 18.23 11.19 41.64
CA ALA A 4 17.57 10.17 40.83
C ALA A 4 16.20 9.86 41.44
N HIS A 5 15.15 10.28 40.72
CA HIS A 5 13.77 9.97 41.05
C HIS A 5 13.58 8.46 40.86
N ARG A 6 13.56 7.70 41.96
CA ARG A 6 13.18 6.29 41.93
C ARG A 6 11.75 6.20 41.36
N PRO A 7 11.48 5.36 40.35
CA PRO A 7 10.12 5.16 39.88
C PRO A 7 9.28 4.60 41.04
N THR A 8 8.15 5.24 41.32
CA THR A 8 7.17 4.74 42.29
C THR A 8 6.72 3.32 41.90
N PRO A 9 6.52 2.38 42.84
CA PRO A 9 6.18 0.97 42.54
C PRO A 9 4.78 0.72 41.94
N ASP A 10 4.18 1.72 41.29
CA ASP A 10 2.73 1.81 41.10
C ASP A 10 2.25 1.95 39.64
N ALA A 11 3.14 1.75 38.67
CA ALA A 11 2.81 1.83 37.25
C ALA A 11 2.47 0.45 36.65
N ASP A 12 1.62 -0.33 37.31
CA ASP A 12 0.96 -1.47 36.66
C ASP A 12 -0.40 -1.01 36.10
N PRO A 13 -0.53 -0.85 34.76
CA PRO A 13 -1.77 -0.41 34.13
C PRO A 13 -2.95 -1.32 34.51
N PHE A 14 -2.69 -2.62 34.67
CA PHE A 14 -3.69 -3.61 35.01
C PHE A 14 -4.29 -3.36 36.40
N ARG A 15 -3.43 -3.10 37.39
CA ARG A 15 -3.85 -2.77 38.75
C ARG A 15 -4.74 -1.53 38.80
N SER A 16 -4.49 -0.53 37.93
CA SER A 16 -5.31 0.67 37.83
C SER A 16 -6.70 0.40 37.23
N VAL A 17 -6.81 -0.53 36.29
CA VAL A 17 -8.08 -0.94 35.66
C VAL A 17 -8.90 -1.74 36.66
N LEU A 18 -8.27 -2.70 37.35
CA LEU A 18 -8.93 -3.52 38.38
C LEU A 18 -9.51 -2.66 39.52
N LEU A 19 -8.73 -1.69 40.03
CA LEU A 19 -9.19 -0.78 41.08
C LEU A 19 -10.41 0.05 40.64
N ARG A 20 -10.45 0.49 39.38
CA ARG A 20 -11.58 1.25 38.83
C ARG A 20 -12.82 0.36 38.67
N ALA A 21 -12.65 -0.87 38.18
CA ALA A 21 -13.73 -1.83 38.04
C ALA A 21 -14.35 -2.23 39.39
N GLN A 22 -13.52 -2.49 40.42
CA GLN A 22 -13.97 -2.78 41.78
C GLN A 22 -14.78 -1.63 42.38
N VAL A 23 -14.33 -0.38 42.22
CA VAL A 23 -15.06 0.78 42.74
C VAL A 23 -16.37 1.02 41.99
N ALA A 24 -16.42 0.79 40.68
CA ALA A 24 -17.64 0.90 39.89
C ALA A 24 -18.70 -0.15 40.29
N ALA A 25 -18.28 -1.39 40.55
CA ALA A 25 -19.16 -2.43 41.05
C ALA A 25 -19.64 -2.13 42.49
N TYR A 26 -18.71 -1.70 43.35
CA TYR A 26 -19.00 -1.33 44.74
C TYR A 26 -19.96 -0.13 44.84
N SER A 27 -19.74 0.92 44.05
CA SER A 27 -20.58 2.14 44.08
C SER A 27 -22.05 1.86 43.72
N ARG A 28 -22.32 0.80 42.95
CA ARG A 28 -23.68 0.35 42.61
C ARG A 28 -24.39 -0.37 43.76
N GLN A 29 -23.66 -1.05 44.64
CA GLN A 29 -24.21 -1.87 45.73
C GLN A 29 -24.29 -1.11 47.07
N VAL A 30 -23.37 -0.19 47.33
CA VAL A 30 -23.28 0.53 48.62
C VAL A 30 -24.52 1.34 49.01
N PRO A 31 -25.27 1.99 48.10
CA PRO A 31 -26.53 2.62 48.48
C PRO A 31 -27.56 1.61 49.01
N LEU A 32 -27.62 0.39 48.47
CA LEU A 32 -28.53 -0.65 48.97
C LEU A 32 -28.15 -1.07 50.40
N LEU A 33 -26.85 -1.18 50.70
CA LEU A 33 -26.35 -1.44 52.05
C LEU A 33 -26.88 -0.42 53.07
N TYR A 34 -26.70 0.88 52.78
CA TYR A 34 -27.13 1.93 53.70
C TYR A 34 -28.66 2.03 53.81
N ALA A 35 -29.40 1.80 52.72
CA ALA A 35 -30.85 1.77 52.75
C ALA A 35 -31.38 0.60 53.61
N MET A 36 -30.79 -0.58 53.46
CA MET A 36 -31.11 -1.76 54.27
C MET A 36 -30.84 -1.48 55.75
N LEU A 37 -29.65 -0.98 56.10
CA LEU A 37 -29.31 -0.61 57.48
C LEU A 37 -30.32 0.40 58.05
N CYS A 38 -30.70 1.42 57.28
CA CYS A 38 -31.67 2.40 57.74
C CYS A 38 -33.04 1.77 58.05
N MET A 39 -33.54 0.96 57.12
CA MET A 39 -34.85 0.32 57.25
C MET A 39 -34.88 -0.69 58.41
N SER A 40 -33.88 -1.56 58.49
CA SER A 40 -33.80 -2.59 59.52
C SER A 40 -33.60 -2.00 60.92
N SER A 41 -32.77 -0.97 61.06
CA SER A 41 -32.57 -0.30 62.36
C SER A 41 -33.78 0.51 62.80
N PHE A 42 -34.49 1.16 61.87
CA PHE A 42 -35.76 1.83 62.19
C PHE A 42 -36.80 0.84 62.71
N ALA A 43 -36.93 -0.34 62.07
CA ALA A 43 -37.87 -1.37 62.50
C ALA A 43 -37.58 -1.88 63.91
N VAL A 44 -36.30 -2.13 64.25
CA VAL A 44 -35.90 -2.54 65.60
C VAL A 44 -36.21 -1.44 66.61
N ALA A 45 -35.88 -0.17 66.31
CA ALA A 45 -36.18 0.95 67.20
C ALA A 45 -37.70 1.09 67.45
N ALA A 46 -38.50 1.06 66.39
CA ALA A 46 -39.96 1.20 66.49
C ALA A 46 -40.60 0.11 67.38
N VAL A 47 -40.15 -1.14 67.25
CA VAL A 47 -40.67 -2.27 68.04
C VAL A 47 -40.26 -2.20 69.52
N HIS A 48 -39.17 -1.50 69.86
CA HIS A 48 -38.72 -1.31 71.24
C HIS A 48 -39.20 0.02 71.84
N TYR A 49 -40.00 0.79 71.10
CA TYR A 49 -40.58 2.03 71.57
C TYR A 49 -41.55 1.78 72.72
N GLY A 50 -41.35 2.50 73.84
CA GLY A 50 -42.12 2.32 75.07
C GLY A 50 -41.61 1.21 76.00
N VAL A 51 -40.63 0.40 75.58
CA VAL A 51 -40.08 -0.72 76.37
C VAL A 51 -38.62 -0.50 76.76
N ALA A 52 -37.83 0.18 75.92
CA ALA A 52 -36.45 0.55 76.20
C ALA A 52 -36.28 2.06 76.42
N PRO A 53 -35.20 2.51 77.09
CA PRO A 53 -34.92 3.93 77.30
C PRO A 53 -34.90 4.74 75.99
N ILE A 54 -35.43 5.97 76.04
CA ILE A 54 -35.49 6.88 74.87
C ILE A 54 -34.09 7.11 74.27
N ALA A 55 -33.04 7.11 75.09
CA ALA A 55 -31.66 7.22 74.62
C ALA A 55 -31.27 6.10 73.63
N LEU A 56 -31.76 4.86 73.85
CA LEU A 56 -31.46 3.70 73.00
C LEU A 56 -32.42 3.57 71.80
N VAL A 57 -33.65 4.07 71.92
CA VAL A 57 -34.66 3.92 70.86
C VAL A 57 -34.69 5.13 69.92
N VAL A 58 -34.32 6.32 70.40
CA VAL A 58 -34.39 7.57 69.62
C VAL A 58 -33.00 8.15 69.39
N ALA A 59 -32.24 8.45 70.45
CA ALA A 59 -30.97 9.18 70.29
C ALA A 59 -29.89 8.37 69.57
N ALA A 60 -29.60 7.15 70.00
CA ALA A 60 -28.59 6.30 69.36
C ALA A 60 -28.94 5.94 67.90
N PRO A 61 -30.17 5.52 67.57
CA PRO A 61 -30.57 5.28 66.17
C PRO A 61 -30.53 6.54 65.33
N ALA A 62 -30.95 7.70 65.86
CA ALA A 62 -30.90 8.95 65.10
C ALA A 62 -29.49 9.28 64.60
N VAL A 63 -28.45 9.06 65.43
CA VAL A 63 -27.05 9.27 65.03
C VAL A 63 -26.64 8.29 63.93
N LEU A 64 -26.90 6.99 64.12
CA LEU A 64 -26.52 5.94 63.17
C LEU A 64 -27.26 6.07 61.83
N LEU A 65 -28.57 6.34 61.87
CA LEU A 65 -29.42 6.54 60.71
C LEU A 65 -29.04 7.81 59.93
N THR A 66 -28.72 8.91 60.63
CA THR A 66 -28.26 10.14 59.98
C THR A 66 -26.95 9.89 59.23
N PHE A 67 -25.99 9.18 59.84
CA PHE A 67 -24.75 8.80 59.18
C PHE A 67 -25.01 7.94 57.92
N CYS A 68 -25.84 6.90 58.04
CA CYS A 68 -26.21 6.04 56.91
C CYS A 68 -26.93 6.83 55.80
N ALA A 69 -27.84 7.74 56.12
CA ALA A 69 -28.57 8.56 55.16
C ALA A 69 -27.64 9.53 54.39
N VAL A 70 -26.71 10.19 55.08
CA VAL A 70 -25.69 11.03 54.45
C VAL A 70 -24.83 10.21 53.49
N ARG A 71 -24.36 9.04 53.93
CA ARG A 71 -23.54 8.15 53.10
C ARG A 71 -24.31 7.60 51.90
N PHE A 72 -25.57 7.21 52.08
CA PHE A 72 -26.46 6.80 51.00
C PHE A 72 -26.53 7.88 49.92
N TYR A 73 -26.75 9.13 50.31
CA TYR A 73 -26.84 10.24 49.37
C TYR A 73 -25.55 10.51 48.62
N VAL A 74 -24.41 10.50 49.34
CA VAL A 74 -23.07 10.71 48.75
C VAL A 74 -22.76 9.63 47.71
N TRP A 75 -23.01 8.36 48.02
CA TRP A 75 -22.76 7.26 47.08
C TRP A 75 -23.74 7.24 45.91
N ARG A 76 -25.01 7.56 46.15
CA ARG A 76 -26.01 7.68 45.09
C ARG A 76 -25.63 8.76 44.07
N ARG A 77 -25.15 9.92 44.53
CA ARG A 77 -24.66 10.99 43.64
C ARG A 77 -23.39 10.62 42.88
N ARG A 78 -22.56 9.72 43.41
CA ARG A 78 -21.28 9.31 42.81
C ARG A 78 -21.36 8.02 41.99
N ARG A 79 -22.53 7.40 41.87
CA ARG A 79 -22.71 6.07 41.25
C ARG A 79 -22.26 5.99 39.79
N GLU A 80 -22.43 7.07 39.04
CA GLU A 80 -22.14 7.12 37.59
C GLU A 80 -20.78 7.74 37.25
N ARG A 81 -20.06 8.25 38.25
CA ARG A 81 -18.75 8.87 38.03
C ARG A 81 -17.67 7.79 37.98
N VAL A 82 -16.82 7.84 36.96
CA VAL A 82 -15.60 7.02 36.89
C VAL A 82 -14.49 7.73 37.67
N PRO A 83 -14.04 7.22 38.84
CA PRO A 83 -13.01 7.86 39.63
C PRO A 83 -11.61 7.65 39.02
N GLY A 84 -10.70 8.60 39.25
CA GLY A 84 -9.28 8.40 38.95
C GLY A 84 -8.67 7.29 39.81
N ALA A 85 -7.52 6.73 39.41
CA ALA A 85 -6.90 5.60 40.11
C ALA A 85 -6.57 5.89 41.59
N GLU A 86 -6.11 7.11 41.91
CA GLU A 86 -5.86 7.51 43.30
C GLU A 86 -7.14 7.68 44.11
N GLU A 87 -8.18 8.26 43.50
CA GLU A 87 -9.48 8.45 44.13
C GLU A 87 -10.12 7.09 44.44
N ALA A 88 -10.05 6.15 43.49
CA ALA A 88 -10.52 4.77 43.67
C ALA A 88 -9.84 4.08 44.86
N ARG A 89 -8.51 4.22 45.01
CA ARG A 89 -7.77 3.66 46.16
C ARG A 89 -8.20 4.28 47.49
N ARG A 90 -8.38 5.60 47.56
CA ARG A 90 -8.86 6.28 48.77
C ARG A 90 -10.25 5.80 49.16
N MET A 91 -11.14 5.62 48.18
CA MET A 91 -12.50 5.11 48.40
C MET A 91 -12.49 3.69 48.98
N LEU A 92 -11.71 2.78 48.41
CA LEU A 92 -11.59 1.40 48.93
C LEU A 92 -10.96 1.35 50.33
N ARG A 93 -9.91 2.13 50.59
CA ARG A 93 -9.33 2.24 51.95
C ARG A 93 -10.36 2.76 52.96
N SER A 94 -11.16 3.76 52.58
CA SER A 94 -12.21 4.27 53.46
C SER A 94 -13.29 3.21 53.75
N ALA A 95 -13.65 2.38 52.77
CA ALA A 95 -14.60 1.30 52.95
C ALA A 95 -14.11 0.25 53.96
N ASN A 96 -12.82 -0.08 53.91
CA ASN A 96 -12.18 -1.04 54.82
C ASN A 96 -12.18 -0.59 56.29
N VAL A 97 -12.25 0.72 56.54
CA VAL A 97 -12.29 1.27 57.91
C VAL A 97 -13.72 1.55 58.35
N ILE A 98 -14.52 2.22 57.51
CA ILE A 98 -15.88 2.64 57.86
C ILE A 98 -16.79 1.42 58.09
N GLY A 99 -16.67 0.37 57.26
CA GLY A 99 -17.52 -0.81 57.34
C GLY A 99 -17.46 -1.50 58.71
N PRO A 100 -16.30 -1.98 59.17
CA PRO A 100 -16.16 -2.66 60.46
C PRO A 100 -16.53 -1.77 61.66
N VAL A 101 -16.13 -0.49 61.64
CA VAL A 101 -16.43 0.46 62.72
C VAL A 101 -17.94 0.69 62.84
N LEU A 102 -18.60 0.99 61.72
CA LEU A 102 -20.05 1.20 61.70
C LEU A 102 -20.80 -0.07 62.11
N GLY A 103 -20.34 -1.22 61.64
CA GLY A 103 -20.87 -2.53 62.00
C GLY A 103 -20.80 -2.81 63.50
N LEU A 104 -19.68 -2.49 64.14
CA LEU A 104 -19.52 -2.60 65.59
C LEU A 104 -20.45 -1.64 66.35
N CYS A 105 -20.64 -0.41 65.88
CA CYS A 105 -21.59 0.53 66.48
C CYS A 105 -23.02 -0.01 66.45
N PHE A 106 -23.47 -0.58 65.33
CA PHE A 106 -24.78 -1.22 65.24
C PHE A 106 -24.89 -2.46 66.14
N LEU A 107 -23.83 -3.26 66.24
CA LEU A 107 -23.82 -4.43 67.12
C LEU A 107 -23.93 -4.02 68.60
N VAL A 108 -23.14 -3.04 69.04
CA VAL A 108 -23.17 -2.54 70.43
C VAL A 108 -24.55 -1.97 70.76
N TRP A 109 -25.14 -1.19 69.84
CA TRP A 109 -26.49 -0.66 70.01
C TRP A 109 -27.54 -1.77 70.10
N ALA A 110 -27.47 -2.78 69.24
CA ALA A 110 -28.39 -3.92 69.25
C ALA A 110 -28.25 -4.76 70.53
N ILE A 111 -27.01 -5.02 70.99
CA ILE A 111 -26.74 -5.71 72.26
C ILE A 111 -27.30 -4.91 73.45
N ALA A 112 -27.17 -3.59 73.45
CA ALA A 112 -27.74 -2.74 74.51
C ALA A 112 -29.28 -2.82 74.54
N LEU A 113 -29.93 -2.96 73.38
CA LEU A 113 -31.38 -3.17 73.30
C LEU A 113 -31.82 -4.57 73.76
N PHE A 114 -30.97 -5.58 73.62
CA PHE A 114 -31.28 -6.97 73.99
C PHE A 114 -31.71 -7.15 75.45
N GLY A 115 -31.25 -6.27 76.35
CA GLY A 115 -31.64 -6.28 77.76
C GLY A 115 -33.11 -5.92 78.01
N TYR A 116 -33.79 -5.34 77.02
CA TYR A 116 -35.14 -4.81 77.14
C TYR A 116 -36.13 -5.62 76.29
N GLY A 117 -37.34 -5.80 76.81
CA GLY A 117 -38.44 -6.42 76.07
C GLY A 117 -38.64 -7.92 76.29
N ASP A 118 -39.68 -8.43 75.64
CA ASP A 118 -40.10 -9.83 75.70
C ASP A 118 -39.24 -10.74 74.82
N ALA A 119 -39.55 -12.04 74.80
CA ALA A 119 -38.81 -13.02 74.01
C ALA A 119 -38.87 -12.73 72.50
N PHE A 120 -39.97 -12.16 71.99
CA PHE A 120 -40.13 -11.84 70.57
C PHE A 120 -39.28 -10.63 70.18
N GLN A 121 -39.22 -9.60 71.03
CA GLN A 121 -38.36 -8.42 70.85
C GLN A 121 -36.87 -8.80 70.88
N LYS A 122 -36.47 -9.67 71.82
CA LYS A 122 -35.10 -10.22 71.87
C LYS A 122 -34.75 -11.05 70.63
N ALA A 123 -35.67 -11.87 70.14
CA ALA A 123 -35.48 -12.60 68.90
C ALA A 123 -35.33 -11.65 67.70
N HIS A 124 -36.11 -10.57 67.64
CA HIS A 124 -36.01 -9.56 66.58
C HIS A 124 -34.63 -8.88 66.55
N VAL A 125 -34.04 -8.57 67.71
CA VAL A 125 -32.67 -8.04 67.81
C VAL A 125 -31.65 -9.03 67.23
N ILE A 126 -31.78 -10.33 67.55
CA ILE A 126 -30.87 -11.36 67.03
C ILE A 126 -31.01 -11.51 65.51
N PHE A 127 -32.25 -11.53 65.00
CA PHE A 127 -32.51 -11.55 63.55
C PHE A 127 -31.91 -10.32 62.87
N PHE A 128 -32.08 -9.12 63.43
CA PHE A 128 -31.45 -7.90 62.92
C PHE A 128 -29.94 -8.05 62.80
N CYS A 129 -29.26 -8.48 63.86
CA CYS A 129 -27.81 -8.66 63.84
C CYS A 129 -27.37 -9.68 62.76
N GLY A 130 -28.05 -10.84 62.68
CA GLY A 130 -27.75 -11.88 61.70
C GLY A 130 -27.96 -11.39 60.25
N PHE A 131 -29.15 -10.90 59.92
CA PHE A 131 -29.47 -10.42 58.57
C PHE A 131 -28.60 -9.22 58.15
N THR A 132 -28.28 -8.34 59.09
CA THR A 132 -27.42 -7.19 58.80
C THR A 132 -26.03 -7.64 58.38
N VAL A 133 -25.45 -8.66 59.02
CA VAL A 133 -24.13 -9.16 58.59
C VAL A 133 -24.21 -9.79 57.20
N LEU A 134 -25.23 -10.62 56.92
CA LEU A 134 -25.40 -11.24 55.61
C LEU A 134 -25.55 -10.17 54.50
N GLY A 135 -26.37 -9.15 54.76
CA GLY A 135 -26.57 -8.01 53.86
C GLY A 135 -25.30 -7.19 53.65
N CYS A 136 -24.52 -6.96 54.71
CA CYS A 136 -23.22 -6.30 54.63
C CYS A 136 -22.23 -7.08 53.76
N ILE A 137 -22.12 -8.39 53.95
CA ILE A 137 -21.21 -9.24 53.18
C ILE A 137 -21.59 -9.19 51.69
N PHE A 138 -22.88 -9.34 51.38
CA PHE A 138 -23.35 -9.34 50.00
C PHE A 138 -23.10 -8.00 49.30
N CYS A 139 -23.43 -6.88 49.94
CA CYS A 139 -23.23 -5.55 49.36
C CYS A 139 -21.76 -5.11 49.30
N GLN A 140 -20.85 -5.82 49.98
CA GLN A 140 -19.42 -5.57 49.99
C GLN A 140 -18.62 -6.66 49.24
N MET A 141 -19.29 -7.54 48.48
CA MET A 141 -18.68 -8.71 47.84
C MET A 141 -17.56 -8.34 46.85
N HIS A 142 -17.62 -7.17 46.20
CA HIS A 142 -16.57 -6.69 45.30
C HIS A 142 -15.39 -6.00 46.02
N VAL A 143 -15.46 -5.84 47.35
CA VAL A 143 -14.39 -5.27 48.19
C VAL A 143 -14.08 -6.24 49.32
N ARG A 144 -13.31 -7.29 48.98
CA ARG A 144 -13.00 -8.44 49.85
C ARG A 144 -12.54 -8.04 51.25
N THR A 145 -11.67 -7.03 51.34
CA THR A 145 -11.07 -6.60 52.61
C THR A 145 -12.09 -5.94 53.55
N ALA A 146 -13.03 -5.14 53.02
CA ALA A 146 -14.10 -4.54 53.81
C ALA A 146 -15.09 -5.61 54.33
N ALA A 147 -15.53 -6.51 53.46
CA ALA A 147 -16.48 -7.57 53.81
C ALA A 147 -15.91 -8.56 54.85
N LEU A 148 -14.63 -8.92 54.72
CA LEU A 148 -13.94 -9.74 55.72
C LEU A 148 -13.81 -8.98 57.04
N GLY A 149 -13.46 -7.69 57.01
CA GLY A 149 -13.36 -6.86 58.21
C GLY A 149 -14.67 -6.79 58.99
N VAL A 150 -15.80 -6.61 58.30
CA VAL A 150 -17.14 -6.61 58.91
C VAL A 150 -17.45 -7.97 59.54
N THR A 151 -17.25 -9.06 58.78
CA THR A 151 -17.53 -10.43 59.25
C THR A 151 -16.69 -10.79 60.49
N LEU A 152 -15.37 -10.54 60.45
CA LEU A 152 -14.44 -10.88 61.52
C LEU A 152 -14.62 -10.02 62.77
N THR A 153 -15.25 -8.85 62.65
CA THR A 153 -15.51 -7.97 63.81
C THR A 153 -16.86 -8.30 64.46
N ILE A 154 -17.92 -8.46 63.67
CA ILE A 154 -19.28 -8.56 64.21
C ILE A 154 -19.61 -9.99 64.67
N ILE A 155 -19.28 -11.01 63.88
CA ILE A 155 -19.75 -12.37 64.12
C ILE A 155 -19.13 -12.98 65.37
N PRO A 156 -17.80 -12.93 65.60
CA PRO A 156 -17.23 -13.45 66.85
C PRO A 156 -17.81 -12.75 68.08
N ALA A 157 -17.97 -11.43 68.04
CA ALA A 157 -18.54 -10.65 69.13
C ALA A 157 -20.00 -11.05 69.43
N LEU A 158 -20.82 -11.24 68.40
CA LEU A 158 -22.20 -11.69 68.53
C LEU A 158 -22.30 -13.15 69.02
N THR A 159 -21.47 -14.05 68.48
CA THR A 159 -21.42 -15.46 68.89
C THR A 159 -21.04 -15.58 70.37
N VAL A 160 -20.00 -14.87 70.81
CA VAL A 160 -19.60 -14.83 72.23
C VAL A 160 -20.73 -14.26 73.09
N PHE A 161 -21.33 -13.14 72.69
CA PHE A 161 -22.45 -12.56 73.43
C PHE A 161 -23.62 -13.52 73.63
N LEU A 162 -24.02 -14.25 72.57
CA LEU A 162 -25.13 -15.21 72.63
C LEU A 162 -24.79 -16.44 73.49
N LEU A 163 -23.55 -16.93 73.44
CA LEU A 163 -23.09 -18.05 74.26
C LEU A 163 -23.08 -17.70 75.76
N LEU A 164 -22.69 -16.45 76.10
CA LEU A 164 -22.65 -15.97 77.48
C LEU A 164 -24.04 -15.86 78.15
N GLN A 165 -25.13 -15.90 77.38
CA GLN A 165 -26.49 -15.89 77.94
C GLN A 165 -26.90 -17.22 78.58
N GLY A 166 -26.15 -18.31 78.34
CA GLY A 166 -26.40 -19.62 78.96
C GLY A 166 -27.68 -20.34 78.52
N GLN A 167 -28.41 -19.83 77.52
CA GLN A 167 -29.63 -20.48 76.99
C GLN A 167 -29.31 -21.39 75.79
N PRO A 168 -29.85 -22.63 75.75
CA PRO A 168 -29.53 -23.58 74.69
C PRO A 168 -30.03 -23.13 73.31
N THR A 169 -31.16 -22.41 73.26
CA THR A 169 -31.72 -21.83 72.02
C THR A 169 -30.78 -20.77 71.43
N LEU A 170 -30.23 -19.89 72.26
CA LEU A 170 -29.30 -18.85 71.84
C LEU A 170 -27.96 -19.44 71.39
N ALA A 171 -27.47 -20.48 72.07
CA ALA A 171 -26.27 -21.22 71.67
C ALA A 171 -26.44 -21.89 70.28
N ALA A 172 -27.60 -22.50 70.01
CA ALA A 172 -27.90 -23.10 68.71
C ALA A 172 -27.96 -22.05 67.58
N ILE A 173 -28.55 -20.87 67.85
CA ILE A 173 -28.56 -19.75 66.89
C ILE A 173 -27.13 -19.24 66.63
N ALA A 174 -26.30 -19.11 67.67
CA ALA A 174 -24.93 -18.67 67.56
C ALA A 174 -24.08 -19.61 66.67
N LEU A 175 -24.26 -20.93 66.84
CA LEU A 175 -23.57 -21.94 66.02
C LEU A 175 -24.02 -21.92 64.56
N ASN A 176 -25.34 -21.82 64.32
CA ASN A 176 -25.88 -21.69 62.96
C ASN A 176 -25.36 -20.43 62.26
N LEU A 177 -25.34 -19.30 62.95
CA LEU A 177 -24.84 -18.05 62.39
C LEU A 177 -23.34 -18.16 62.05
N ALA A 178 -22.54 -18.77 62.92
CA ALA A 178 -21.13 -19.02 62.64
C ALA A 178 -20.92 -19.91 61.41
N ALA A 179 -21.71 -20.98 61.24
CA ALA A 179 -21.64 -21.87 60.09
C ALA A 179 -22.00 -21.16 58.77
N VAL A 180 -23.08 -20.37 58.76
CA VAL A 180 -23.48 -19.56 57.60
C VAL A 180 -22.39 -18.55 57.25
N CYS A 181 -21.73 -17.95 58.24
CA CYS A 181 -20.65 -17.01 58.01
C CYS A 181 -19.42 -17.67 57.39
N VAL A 182 -19.04 -18.87 57.81
CA VAL A 182 -17.94 -19.63 57.18
C VAL A 182 -18.27 -19.92 55.71
N ALA A 183 -19.51 -20.32 55.41
CA ALA A 183 -19.96 -20.55 54.04
C ALA A 183 -19.93 -19.26 53.20
N MET A 184 -20.41 -18.13 53.75
CA MET A 184 -20.38 -16.83 53.07
C MET A 184 -18.95 -16.33 52.84
N VAL A 185 -18.04 -16.51 53.81
CA VAL A 185 -16.63 -16.15 53.63
C VAL A 185 -16.01 -16.98 52.50
N ARG A 186 -16.26 -18.30 52.46
CA ARG A 186 -15.80 -19.13 51.33
C ARG A 186 -16.37 -18.67 49.99
N MET A 187 -17.67 -18.39 49.93
CA MET A 187 -18.32 -17.89 48.71
C MET A 187 -17.68 -16.57 48.23
N LEU A 188 -17.40 -15.66 49.17
CA LEU A 188 -16.75 -14.38 48.89
C LEU A 188 -15.31 -14.54 48.38
N LEU A 189 -14.55 -15.46 48.97
CA LEU A 189 -13.18 -15.77 48.52
C LEU A 189 -13.19 -16.28 47.07
N VAL A 190 -14.06 -17.24 46.74
CA VAL A 190 -14.19 -17.81 45.39
C VAL A 190 -14.64 -16.74 44.38
N HIS A 191 -15.67 -15.96 44.71
CA HIS A 191 -16.20 -14.94 43.81
C HIS A 191 -15.17 -13.83 43.52
N SER A 192 -14.38 -13.43 44.52
CA SER A 192 -13.33 -12.42 44.34
C SER A 192 -12.24 -12.86 43.36
N SER A 193 -11.80 -14.13 43.44
CA SER A 193 -10.82 -14.67 42.49
C SER A 193 -11.38 -14.77 41.07
N SER A 194 -12.67 -15.09 40.90
CA SER A 194 -13.30 -15.14 39.57
C SER A 194 -13.41 -13.75 38.93
N PHE A 195 -13.69 -12.71 39.72
CA PHE A 195 -13.76 -11.34 39.23
C PHE A 195 -12.40 -10.82 38.76
N ASP A 196 -11.34 -11.07 39.54
CA ASP A 196 -9.97 -10.65 39.19
C ASP A 196 -9.52 -11.34 37.88
N SER A 197 -9.79 -12.63 37.71
CA SER A 197 -9.48 -13.37 36.48
C SER A 197 -10.27 -12.90 35.26
N MET A 198 -11.54 -12.53 35.42
CA MET A 198 -12.37 -12.04 34.31
C MET A 198 -11.86 -10.70 33.78
N VAL A 199 -11.46 -9.78 34.67
CA VAL A 199 -10.89 -8.49 34.28
C VAL A 199 -9.52 -8.66 33.62
N ALA A 200 -8.71 -9.61 34.10
CA ALA A 200 -7.42 -9.98 33.49
C ALA A 200 -7.61 -10.48 32.05
N LEU A 201 -8.50 -11.46 31.87
CA LEU A 201 -8.76 -12.04 30.56
C LEU A 201 -9.30 -11.01 29.57
N GLN A 202 -10.20 -10.12 30.01
CA GLN A 202 -10.73 -9.08 29.12
C GLN A 202 -9.63 -8.11 28.65
N ALA A 203 -8.78 -7.63 29.56
CA ALA A 203 -7.67 -6.76 29.22
C ALA A 203 -6.65 -7.45 28.28
N GLU A 204 -6.41 -8.74 28.47
CA GLU A 204 -5.55 -9.54 27.61
C GLU A 204 -6.16 -9.73 26.21
N THR A 205 -7.47 -10.03 26.12
CA THR A 205 -8.16 -10.15 24.82
C THR A 205 -8.17 -8.84 24.04
N GLU A 206 -8.37 -7.70 24.71
CA GLU A 206 -8.32 -6.38 24.07
C GLU A 206 -6.90 -6.09 23.54
N ARG A 207 -5.86 -6.41 24.33
CA ARG A 207 -4.47 -6.25 23.91
C ARG A 207 -4.11 -7.14 22.73
N LEU A 208 -4.48 -8.41 22.76
CA LEU A 208 -4.22 -9.36 21.67
C LEU A 208 -5.01 -8.99 20.40
N SER A 209 -6.23 -8.45 20.56
CA SER A 209 -7.03 -7.95 19.44
C SER A 209 -6.35 -6.74 18.77
N GLU A 210 -5.85 -5.79 19.56
CA GLU A 210 -5.14 -4.62 19.03
C GLU A 210 -3.80 -5.00 18.37
N GLU A 211 -3.08 -5.95 18.96
CA GLU A 211 -1.84 -6.48 18.38
C GLU A 211 -2.11 -7.21 17.06
N ASN A 212 -3.15 -8.06 16.99
CA ASN A 212 -3.60 -8.67 15.74
C ASN A 212 -4.01 -7.63 14.70
N ARG A 213 -4.74 -6.59 15.10
CA ARG A 213 -5.15 -5.51 14.20
C ARG A 213 -3.94 -4.78 13.62
N ARG A 214 -2.93 -4.50 14.46
CA ARG A 214 -1.67 -3.86 14.03
C ARG A 214 -0.88 -4.76 13.07
N LEU A 215 -0.75 -6.05 13.37
CA LEU A 215 -0.07 -7.01 12.48
C LEU A 215 -0.81 -7.18 11.15
N ALA A 216 -2.14 -7.13 11.14
CA ALA A 216 -2.95 -7.27 9.93
C ALA A 216 -2.96 -6.00 9.04
N LEU A 217 -2.45 -4.88 9.52
CA LEU A 217 -2.47 -3.58 8.82
C LEU A 217 -1.07 -3.04 8.48
N ALA A 218 -0.01 -3.73 8.90
CA ALA A 218 1.37 -3.39 8.57
C ALA A 218 1.97 -4.40 7.57
N ASP A 219 2.88 -3.91 6.74
CA ASP A 219 3.76 -4.75 5.91
C ASP A 219 4.84 -5.35 6.81
N SER A 220 5.02 -6.68 6.73
CA SER A 220 5.91 -7.42 7.62
C SER A 220 7.39 -7.15 7.39
N LEU A 221 7.77 -6.70 6.20
CA LEU A 221 9.16 -6.41 5.85
C LEU A 221 9.57 -5.00 6.27
N THR A 222 8.79 -3.99 5.85
CA THR A 222 9.15 -2.57 6.02
C THR A 222 8.56 -1.94 7.28
N GLY A 223 7.54 -2.56 7.89
CA GLY A 223 6.81 -1.99 9.02
C GLY A 223 5.91 -0.79 8.65
N LEU A 224 5.85 -0.40 7.37
CA LEU A 224 4.89 0.57 6.86
C LEU A 224 3.45 0.02 6.91
N PRO A 225 2.43 0.88 6.90
CA PRO A 225 1.07 0.51 6.50
C PRO A 225 1.08 -0.39 5.26
N ASN A 226 0.27 -1.45 5.26
CA ASN A 226 0.12 -2.31 4.09
C ASN A 226 -0.94 -1.74 3.11
N ARG A 227 -1.04 -2.39 1.95
CA ARG A 227 -2.05 -2.09 0.92
C ARG A 227 -3.47 -1.93 1.49
N ARG A 228 -3.87 -2.78 2.44
CA ARG A 228 -5.22 -2.73 3.03
C ARG A 228 -5.44 -1.44 3.83
N LEU A 229 -4.49 -1.09 4.71
CA LEU A 229 -4.59 0.14 5.51
C LEU A 229 -4.57 1.40 4.63
N PHE A 230 -3.81 1.39 3.53
CA PHE A 230 -3.79 2.47 2.56
C PHE A 230 -5.17 2.75 1.95
N PHE A 231 -5.84 1.71 1.44
CA PHE A 231 -7.18 1.85 0.86
C PHE A 231 -8.24 2.17 1.93
N GLU A 232 -8.16 1.56 3.12
CA GLU A 232 -9.07 1.90 4.24
C GLU A 232 -8.97 3.39 4.63
N ALA A 233 -7.77 3.98 4.59
CA ALA A 233 -7.57 5.40 4.85
C ALA A 233 -8.23 6.29 3.77
N ILE A 234 -8.08 5.92 2.51
CA ILE A 234 -8.71 6.63 1.38
C ILE A 234 -10.23 6.52 1.44
N GLU A 235 -10.77 5.31 1.71
CA GLU A 235 -12.21 5.07 1.87
C GLU A 235 -12.80 5.90 3.00
N LYS A 236 -12.13 5.92 4.16
CA LYS A 236 -12.56 6.70 5.31
C LYS A 236 -12.58 8.20 5.00
N ARG A 237 -11.62 8.68 4.21
CA ARG A 237 -11.57 10.08 3.75
C ARG A 237 -12.69 10.38 2.73
N ALA A 238 -12.91 9.50 1.76
CA ALA A 238 -13.98 9.64 0.77
C ALA A 238 -15.38 9.64 1.42
N ALA A 239 -15.57 8.86 2.50
CA ALA A 239 -16.81 8.82 3.27
C ALA A 239 -17.01 10.04 4.20
N SER A 240 -16.02 10.91 4.35
CA SER A 240 -16.10 12.09 5.22
C SER A 240 -16.93 13.23 4.59
N ASP A 241 -17.21 14.27 5.40
CA ASP A 241 -18.03 15.44 5.02
C ASP A 241 -17.66 15.96 3.62
N PRO A 242 -18.63 16.17 2.70
CA PRO A 242 -18.42 16.75 1.37
C PRO A 242 -17.46 17.93 1.32
N ALA A 243 -17.49 18.82 2.33
CA ALA A 243 -16.61 19.99 2.40
C ALA A 243 -15.13 19.66 2.70
N ARG A 244 -14.81 18.41 3.02
CA ARG A 244 -13.46 17.91 3.35
C ARG A 244 -13.08 16.67 2.53
N ARG A 245 -13.72 16.42 1.38
CA ARG A 245 -13.42 15.21 0.57
C ARG A 245 -12.14 15.30 -0.26
N SER A 246 -11.50 16.47 -0.35
CA SER A 246 -10.28 16.63 -1.12
C SER A 246 -9.08 15.94 -0.43
N CYS A 247 -8.41 15.12 -1.22
CA CYS A 247 -7.19 14.40 -0.87
C CYS A 247 -6.35 14.20 -2.13
N VAL A 248 -5.08 13.85 -1.93
CA VAL A 248 -4.17 13.46 -3.00
C VAL A 248 -3.63 12.07 -2.69
N ILE A 249 -3.66 11.18 -3.68
CA ILE A 249 -2.95 9.90 -3.61
C ILE A 249 -1.78 9.93 -4.58
N GLY A 250 -0.72 9.21 -4.26
CA GLY A 250 0.37 8.94 -5.17
C GLY A 250 0.84 7.50 -5.09
N LEU A 251 1.29 6.98 -6.22
CA LEU A 251 1.93 5.68 -6.35
C LEU A 251 3.40 5.91 -6.66
N ILE A 252 4.26 5.19 -5.97
CA ILE A 252 5.71 5.28 -6.01
C ILE A 252 6.24 3.93 -6.46
N ASP A 253 7.20 3.93 -7.37
CA ASP A 253 7.91 2.72 -7.80
C ASP A 253 9.41 2.97 -7.89
N LEU A 254 10.19 1.97 -7.49
CA LEU A 254 11.65 2.04 -7.47
C LEU A 254 12.25 1.69 -8.84
N ASP A 255 12.72 2.72 -9.53
CA ASP A 255 13.39 2.59 -10.81
C ASP A 255 14.71 1.83 -10.67
N GLY A 256 14.77 0.64 -11.31
CA GLY A 256 15.99 -0.18 -11.33
C GLY A 256 16.06 -1.23 -10.21
N PHE A 257 14.97 -1.46 -9.46
CA PHE A 257 14.97 -2.46 -8.39
C PHE A 257 15.13 -3.92 -8.88
N LYS A 258 14.57 -4.27 -10.04
CA LYS A 258 14.71 -5.62 -10.61
C LYS A 258 16.18 -6.00 -10.88
N PRO A 259 16.99 -5.17 -11.58
CA PRO A 259 18.44 -5.39 -11.69
C PRO A 259 19.15 -5.61 -10.35
N VAL A 260 18.73 -4.93 -9.28
CA VAL A 260 19.32 -5.14 -7.93
C VAL A 260 19.06 -6.56 -7.44
N ASN A 261 17.83 -7.08 -7.59
CA ASN A 261 17.52 -8.46 -7.25
C ASN A 261 18.30 -9.45 -8.12
N ASP A 262 18.40 -9.19 -9.42
CA ASP A 262 19.06 -10.08 -10.37
C ASP A 262 20.57 -10.15 -10.15
N LEU A 263 21.21 -9.03 -9.75
CA LEU A 263 22.66 -8.94 -9.51
C LEU A 263 23.10 -9.31 -8.09
N HIS A 264 22.31 -8.93 -7.08
CA HIS A 264 22.69 -9.04 -5.66
C HIS A 264 21.79 -9.97 -4.84
N GLY A 265 20.80 -10.58 -5.47
CA GLY A 265 19.86 -11.52 -4.85
C GLY A 265 18.74 -10.85 -4.04
N HIS A 266 17.65 -11.59 -3.83
CA HIS A 266 16.44 -11.11 -3.14
C HIS A 266 16.68 -10.63 -1.71
N ALA A 267 17.61 -11.23 -0.97
CA ALA A 267 17.92 -10.78 0.41
C ALA A 267 18.49 -9.35 0.43
N THR A 268 19.26 -8.97 -0.59
CA THR A 268 19.77 -7.59 -0.73
C THR A 268 18.63 -6.66 -1.14
N GLY A 269 17.77 -7.08 -2.06
CA GLY A 269 16.56 -6.33 -2.43
C GLY A 269 15.64 -6.06 -1.24
N ASP A 270 15.41 -7.05 -0.37
CA ASP A 270 14.61 -6.89 0.85
C ASP A 270 15.19 -5.82 1.78
N ARG A 271 16.52 -5.79 1.94
CA ARG A 271 17.20 -4.76 2.73
C ARG A 271 17.10 -3.37 2.11
N VAL A 272 17.15 -3.28 0.78
CA VAL A 272 16.88 -2.02 0.07
C VAL A 272 15.45 -1.56 0.39
N LEU A 273 14.45 -2.44 0.31
CA LEU A 273 13.06 -2.08 0.62
C LEU A 273 12.87 -1.62 2.08
N VAL A 274 13.56 -2.27 3.03
CA VAL A 274 13.56 -1.84 4.44
C VAL A 274 14.13 -0.43 4.58
N GLU A 275 15.26 -0.13 3.92
CA GLU A 275 15.88 1.20 3.96
C GLU A 275 14.99 2.25 3.29
N ILE A 276 14.34 1.93 2.18
CA ILE A 276 13.35 2.80 1.52
C ILE A 276 12.17 3.08 2.44
N GLY A 277 11.63 2.05 3.11
CA GLY A 277 10.58 2.23 4.10
C GLY A 277 10.99 3.16 5.25
N ARG A 278 12.23 3.00 5.74
CA ARG A 278 12.82 3.88 6.78
C ARG A 278 12.93 5.33 6.30
N ARG A 279 13.37 5.56 5.07
CA ARG A 279 13.49 6.90 4.48
C ARG A 279 12.13 7.59 4.36
N LEU A 280 11.11 6.87 3.88
CA LEU A 280 9.74 7.37 3.81
C LEU A 280 9.22 7.77 5.20
N GLN A 281 9.44 6.93 6.22
CA GLN A 281 9.05 7.26 7.59
C GLN A 281 9.77 8.49 8.14
N SER A 282 11.05 8.66 7.81
CA SER A 282 11.88 9.78 8.30
C SER A 282 11.53 11.15 7.71
N LEU A 283 10.72 11.20 6.64
CA LEU A 283 10.30 12.46 6.03
C LEU A 283 9.36 13.28 6.95
N GLU A 284 8.68 12.63 7.91
CA GLU A 284 7.80 13.24 8.93
C GLU A 284 6.95 14.42 8.41
N ILE A 285 6.24 14.21 7.31
CA ILE A 285 5.45 15.26 6.66
C ILE A 285 4.03 15.28 7.24
N GLU A 286 3.59 16.45 7.67
CA GLU A 286 2.24 16.64 8.23
C GLU A 286 1.16 16.25 7.20
N HIS A 287 0.12 15.54 7.65
CA HIS A 287 -0.99 15.04 6.82
C HIS A 287 -0.61 14.05 5.71
N VAL A 288 0.64 13.57 5.65
CA VAL A 288 1.08 12.57 4.68
C VAL A 288 1.29 11.24 5.38
N SER A 289 0.82 10.17 4.76
CA SER A 289 1.06 8.79 5.19
C SER A 289 1.61 7.98 4.04
N PHE A 290 2.52 7.06 4.36
CA PHE A 290 3.14 6.16 3.40
C PHE A 290 2.67 4.72 3.65
N ALA A 291 2.61 3.92 2.60
CA ALA A 291 2.28 2.51 2.67
C ALA A 291 3.15 1.71 1.69
N ARG A 292 3.30 0.40 1.93
CA ARG A 292 3.82 -0.52 0.92
C ARG A 292 2.67 -1.30 0.30
N LEU A 293 2.55 -1.20 -1.02
CA LEU A 293 1.44 -1.77 -1.79
C LEU A 293 1.73 -3.20 -2.26
N GLY A 294 3.02 -3.55 -2.38
CA GLY A 294 3.52 -4.87 -2.75
C GLY A 294 4.80 -4.74 -3.59
N GLY A 295 5.67 -5.75 -3.59
CA GLY A 295 6.91 -5.70 -4.38
C GLY A 295 7.76 -4.46 -4.03
N ASP A 296 8.09 -3.68 -5.06
CA ASP A 296 8.77 -2.37 -5.05
C ASP A 296 7.83 -1.17 -5.14
N GLU A 297 6.52 -1.38 -5.01
CA GLU A 297 5.51 -0.33 -5.04
C GLU A 297 5.17 0.20 -3.64
N PHE A 298 5.19 1.52 -3.51
CA PHE A 298 4.79 2.25 -2.31
C PHE A 298 3.64 3.22 -2.63
N GLY A 299 2.82 3.53 -1.64
CA GLY A 299 1.74 4.49 -1.72
C GLY A 299 2.03 5.70 -0.85
N VAL A 300 1.63 6.88 -1.31
CA VAL A 300 1.57 8.11 -0.53
C VAL A 300 0.14 8.62 -0.50
N PHE A 301 -0.38 8.91 0.69
CA PHE A 301 -1.72 9.46 0.87
C PHE A 301 -1.63 10.77 1.64
N VAL A 302 -2.20 11.81 1.06
CA VAL A 302 -2.25 13.16 1.64
C VAL A 302 -3.69 13.46 2.03
N ASP A 303 -3.93 13.60 3.34
CA ASP A 303 -5.26 13.80 3.94
C ASP A 303 -5.74 15.26 3.92
N VAL A 304 -5.15 16.06 3.05
CA VAL A 304 -5.48 17.47 2.82
C VAL A 304 -5.45 17.78 1.33
N GLU A 305 -6.14 18.85 0.96
CA GLU A 305 -6.00 19.41 -0.38
C GLU A 305 -4.63 20.05 -0.53
N LEU A 306 -3.90 19.65 -1.57
CA LEU A 306 -2.72 20.36 -2.04
C LEU A 306 -3.05 20.98 -3.40
N ASP A 307 -2.49 22.16 -3.67
CA ASP A 307 -2.45 22.67 -5.04
C ASP A 307 -1.47 21.84 -5.89
N GLN A 308 -1.46 22.09 -7.19
CA GLN A 308 -0.61 21.34 -8.12
C GLN A 308 0.88 21.52 -7.80
N GLU A 309 1.29 22.74 -7.47
CA GLU A 309 2.70 23.07 -7.20
C GLU A 309 3.19 22.38 -5.91
N ALA A 310 2.43 22.47 -4.82
CA ALA A 310 2.76 21.80 -3.57
C ALA A 310 2.78 20.27 -3.70
N THR A 311 1.91 19.70 -4.54
CA THR A 311 1.92 18.25 -4.83
C THR A 311 3.20 17.84 -5.55
N LEU A 312 3.64 18.61 -6.55
CA LEU A 312 4.89 18.33 -7.28
C LEU A 312 6.11 18.50 -6.37
N GLN A 313 6.16 19.55 -5.56
CA GLN A 313 7.25 19.77 -4.59
C GLN A 313 7.33 18.64 -3.53
N LEU A 314 6.18 18.13 -3.08
CA LEU A 314 6.12 16.95 -2.21
C LEU A 314 6.72 15.74 -2.92
N GLY A 315 6.35 15.51 -4.19
CA GLY A 315 6.90 14.45 -5.03
C GLY A 315 8.41 14.52 -5.19
N GLU A 316 8.94 15.71 -5.52
CA GLU A 316 10.38 15.93 -5.66
C GLU A 316 11.13 15.63 -4.36
N ARG A 317 10.62 16.11 -3.22
CA ARG A 317 11.19 15.78 -1.89
C ARG A 317 11.25 14.28 -1.63
N ILE A 318 10.20 13.54 -2.02
CA ILE A 318 10.18 12.08 -1.85
C ILE A 318 11.19 11.43 -2.81
N CYS A 319 11.17 11.79 -4.10
CA CYS A 319 12.11 11.29 -5.10
C CYS A 319 13.57 11.51 -4.68
N ASP A 320 13.92 12.71 -4.21
CA ASP A 320 15.27 13.05 -3.76
C ASP A 320 15.71 12.22 -2.55
N ALA A 321 14.80 12.01 -1.58
CA ALA A 321 15.09 11.17 -0.41
C ALA A 321 15.29 9.69 -0.80
N LEU A 322 14.51 9.19 -1.75
CA LEU A 322 14.63 7.81 -2.22
C LEU A 322 15.83 7.61 -3.16
N GLY A 323 16.22 8.64 -3.92
CA GLY A 323 17.33 8.61 -4.87
C GLY A 323 18.72 8.62 -4.25
N ALA A 324 18.85 8.90 -2.94
CA ALA A 324 20.14 8.84 -2.27
C ALA A 324 20.72 7.40 -2.30
N PRO A 325 22.02 7.20 -2.56
CA PRO A 325 22.60 5.85 -2.62
C PRO A 325 22.35 5.03 -1.36
N VAL A 326 22.03 3.74 -1.52
CA VAL A 326 21.80 2.79 -0.42
C VAL A 326 23.08 2.00 -0.17
N ALA A 327 23.72 2.22 0.97
CA ALA A 327 24.95 1.52 1.35
C ALA A 327 24.63 0.25 2.17
N LEU A 328 24.92 -0.93 1.61
CA LEU A 328 24.72 -2.24 2.25
C LEU A 328 25.98 -3.08 2.16
N GLU A 329 26.58 -3.46 3.30
CA GLU A 329 27.68 -4.45 3.38
C GLU A 329 28.83 -4.26 2.36
N GLY A 330 29.21 -3.00 2.09
CA GLY A 330 30.31 -2.68 1.17
C GLY A 330 29.91 -2.52 -0.30
N VAL A 331 28.62 -2.66 -0.63
CA VAL A 331 28.04 -2.33 -1.94
C VAL A 331 27.27 -1.02 -1.84
N LEU A 332 27.43 -0.16 -2.84
CA LEU A 332 26.65 1.06 -3.01
C LEU A 332 25.62 0.83 -4.12
N ILE A 333 24.34 0.88 -3.77
CA ILE A 333 23.24 0.67 -4.71
C ILE A 333 22.65 2.03 -5.06
N GLU A 334 22.72 2.38 -6.33
CA GLU A 334 22.06 3.57 -6.88
C GLU A 334 20.73 3.17 -7.51
N LEU A 335 19.66 3.80 -7.03
CA LEU A 335 18.30 3.62 -7.53
C LEU A 335 17.62 4.99 -7.53
N SER A 336 16.56 5.11 -8.31
CA SER A 336 15.69 6.29 -8.28
C SER A 336 14.25 5.88 -8.02
N ALA A 337 13.36 6.84 -7.83
CA ALA A 337 11.94 6.56 -7.66
C ALA A 337 11.12 7.46 -8.57
N SER A 338 10.15 6.88 -9.25
CA SER A 338 9.15 7.62 -10.03
C SER A 338 7.85 7.68 -9.24
N ILE A 339 7.13 8.81 -9.32
CA ILE A 339 5.89 9.01 -8.56
C ILE A 339 4.78 9.56 -9.45
N GLY A 340 3.63 8.90 -9.45
CA GLY A 340 2.40 9.39 -10.09
C GLY A 340 1.38 9.84 -9.06
N PHE A 341 0.96 11.10 -9.09
CA PHE A 341 -0.08 11.64 -8.21
C PHE A 341 -1.43 11.79 -8.91
N ALA A 342 -2.51 11.63 -8.16
CA ALA A 342 -3.86 12.00 -8.57
C ALA A 342 -4.59 12.71 -7.43
N ALA A 343 -5.22 13.84 -7.75
CA ALA A 343 -6.00 14.62 -6.81
C ALA A 343 -7.49 14.32 -6.93
N SER A 344 -8.16 14.13 -5.79
CA SER A 344 -9.61 14.00 -5.69
C SER A 344 -10.25 15.39 -5.76
N ARG A 345 -10.22 16.02 -6.94
CA ARG A 345 -10.84 17.34 -7.18
C ARG A 345 -12.30 17.26 -7.68
N ASP A 346 -12.74 16.09 -8.13
CA ASP A 346 -14.12 15.85 -8.60
C ASP A 346 -14.91 15.03 -7.58
N GLU A 347 -16.13 15.48 -7.26
CA GLU A 347 -17.05 14.87 -6.29
C GLU A 347 -17.53 13.43 -6.64
N LEU A 348 -17.09 12.88 -7.78
CA LEU A 348 -17.59 11.63 -8.38
C LEU A 348 -16.50 10.60 -8.71
N ALA A 349 -15.24 10.83 -8.33
CA ALA A 349 -14.19 9.85 -8.58
C ALA A 349 -14.28 8.69 -7.57
N SER A 350 -14.58 7.48 -8.06
CA SER A 350 -14.41 6.27 -7.25
C SER A 350 -12.93 6.07 -6.92
N ILE A 351 -12.65 5.33 -5.85
CA ILE A 351 -11.27 5.08 -5.39
C ILE A 351 -10.47 4.35 -6.46
N GLU A 352 -11.11 3.43 -7.17
CA GLU A 352 -10.53 2.71 -8.31
C GLU A 352 -10.08 3.70 -9.38
N ARG A 353 -10.94 4.67 -9.73
CA ARG A 353 -10.62 5.70 -10.72
C ARG A 353 -9.48 6.60 -10.28
N LEU A 354 -9.43 6.95 -9.00
CA LEU A 354 -8.34 7.77 -8.46
C LEU A 354 -7.01 7.00 -8.52
N TYR A 355 -7.04 5.71 -8.17
CA TYR A 355 -5.88 4.82 -8.27
C TYR A 355 -5.42 4.65 -9.72
N GLU A 356 -6.32 4.38 -10.67
CA GLU A 356 -6.00 4.28 -12.10
C GLU A 356 -5.33 5.55 -12.64
N ARG A 357 -5.80 6.73 -12.20
CA ARG A 357 -5.19 8.02 -12.59
C ARG A 357 -3.77 8.18 -12.03
N ALA A 358 -3.55 7.79 -10.78
CA ALA A 358 -2.22 7.83 -10.16
C ALA A 358 -1.27 6.83 -10.83
N ASP A 359 -1.76 5.63 -11.16
CA ASP A 359 -1.02 4.59 -11.87
C ASP A 359 -0.62 5.02 -13.27
N TYR A 360 -1.54 5.64 -14.02
CA TYR A 360 -1.21 6.21 -15.32
C TYR A 360 -0.16 7.32 -15.21
N ALA A 361 -0.28 8.21 -14.22
CA ALA A 361 0.71 9.26 -14.00
C ALA A 361 2.09 8.66 -13.65
N LEU A 362 2.12 7.57 -12.88
CA LEU A 362 3.35 6.84 -12.54
C LEU A 362 3.96 6.20 -13.78
N TYR A 363 3.15 5.52 -14.60
CA TYR A 363 3.57 4.98 -15.89
C TYR A 363 4.18 6.07 -16.80
N HIS A 364 3.50 7.22 -16.90
CA HIS A 364 3.99 8.34 -17.68
C HIS A 364 5.33 8.88 -17.14
N ALA A 365 5.47 8.98 -15.81
CA ALA A 365 6.73 9.35 -15.16
C ALA A 365 7.85 8.38 -15.55
N LYS A 366 7.65 7.06 -15.44
CA LYS A 366 8.67 6.06 -15.79
C LYS A 366 9.17 6.15 -17.24
N HIS A 367 8.27 6.45 -18.18
CA HIS A 367 8.59 6.47 -19.61
C HIS A 367 9.15 7.80 -20.11
N HIS A 368 8.75 8.93 -19.53
CA HIS A 368 9.07 10.26 -20.07
C HIS A 368 9.92 11.11 -19.11
N ARG A 369 9.91 10.81 -17.81
CA ARG A 369 10.58 11.56 -16.75
C ARG A 369 11.03 10.63 -15.62
N ARG A 370 11.83 9.62 -15.95
CA ARG A 370 12.30 8.62 -14.99
C ARG A 370 12.99 9.27 -13.78
N GLY A 371 12.73 8.77 -12.57
CA GLY A 371 13.23 9.37 -11.33
C GLY A 371 12.58 10.70 -10.93
N ARG A 372 11.42 11.05 -11.52
CA ARG A 372 10.68 12.28 -11.21
C ARG A 372 9.22 11.99 -10.91
N THR A 373 8.51 13.06 -10.51
CA THR A 373 7.08 13.02 -10.23
C THR A 373 6.24 13.59 -11.39
N VAL A 374 5.03 13.06 -11.56
CA VAL A 374 4.00 13.55 -12.48
C VAL A 374 2.68 13.64 -11.74
N LEU A 375 2.00 14.79 -11.85
CA LEU A 375 0.61 14.93 -11.40
C LEU A 375 -0.34 14.67 -12.58
N PHE A 376 -1.35 13.82 -12.34
CA PHE A 376 -2.41 13.57 -13.30
C PHE A 376 -3.14 14.87 -13.67
N SER A 377 -3.35 15.10 -14.97
CA SER A 377 -3.88 16.35 -15.53
C SER A 377 -4.99 16.05 -16.54
N ALA A 378 -5.73 17.08 -16.98
CA ALA A 378 -6.75 16.93 -18.02
C ALA A 378 -6.16 16.48 -19.38
N GLU A 379 -4.90 16.81 -19.65
CA GLU A 379 -4.16 16.32 -20.82
C GLU A 379 -3.92 14.81 -20.70
N HIS A 380 -3.48 14.34 -19.53
CA HIS A 380 -3.32 12.90 -19.25
C HIS A 380 -4.66 12.14 -19.36
N GLU A 381 -5.76 12.71 -18.86
CA GLU A 381 -7.11 12.16 -19.03
C GLU A 381 -7.50 12.03 -20.51
N THR A 382 -7.17 13.04 -21.32
CA THR A 382 -7.42 13.02 -22.77
C THR A 382 -6.58 11.94 -23.46
N ALA A 383 -5.31 11.79 -23.04
CA ALA A 383 -4.41 10.76 -23.55
C ALA A 383 -4.90 9.34 -23.22
N ILE A 384 -5.34 9.07 -21.98
CA ILE A 384 -5.96 7.79 -21.59
C ILE A 384 -7.17 7.49 -22.49
N ARG A 385 -8.08 8.46 -22.64
CA ARG A 385 -9.28 8.28 -23.47
C ARG A 385 -8.90 7.98 -24.92
N ARG A 386 -7.90 8.66 -25.46
CA ARG A 386 -7.40 8.44 -26.81
C ARG A 386 -6.82 7.03 -26.98
N VAL A 387 -6.05 6.54 -26.00
CA VAL A 387 -5.55 5.16 -25.99
C VAL A 387 -6.71 4.15 -26.02
N GLY A 388 -7.73 4.34 -25.19
CA GLY A 388 -8.91 3.46 -25.16
C GLY A 388 -9.70 3.47 -26.48
N LEU A 389 -9.86 4.65 -27.10
CA LEU A 389 -10.50 4.78 -28.42
C LEU A 389 -9.69 4.07 -29.50
N ILE A 390 -8.36 4.21 -29.49
CA ILE A 390 -7.47 3.52 -30.44
C ILE A 390 -7.54 2.01 -30.25
N GLU A 391 -7.51 1.52 -29.01
CA GLU A 391 -7.65 0.08 -28.74
C GLU A 391 -8.97 -0.46 -29.29
N GLN A 392 -10.09 0.21 -28.99
CA GLN A 392 -11.40 -0.22 -29.47
C GLN A 392 -11.47 -0.20 -31.01
N ALA A 393 -10.91 0.83 -31.64
CA ALA A 393 -10.82 0.92 -33.08
C ALA A 393 -9.95 -0.19 -33.68
N LEU A 394 -8.77 -0.49 -33.12
CA LEU A 394 -7.89 -1.59 -33.58
C LEU A 394 -8.58 -2.96 -33.48
N ARG A 395 -9.37 -3.22 -32.44
CA ARG A 395 -10.08 -4.50 -32.26
C ARG A 395 -11.11 -4.74 -33.36
N ARG A 396 -11.78 -3.69 -33.84
CA ARG A 396 -12.82 -3.76 -34.88
C ARG A 396 -12.32 -3.48 -36.31
N ALA A 397 -11.08 -3.01 -36.45
CA ALA A 397 -10.54 -2.53 -37.71
C ALA A 397 -10.45 -3.64 -38.77
N ASP A 398 -10.79 -3.28 -40.01
CA ASP A 398 -10.38 -4.05 -41.17
C ASP A 398 -8.94 -3.66 -41.53
N LEU A 399 -7.98 -4.35 -40.92
CA LEU A 399 -6.55 -4.04 -41.06
C LEU A 399 -6.10 -4.04 -42.54
N ALA A 400 -6.72 -4.85 -43.40
CA ALA A 400 -6.35 -4.95 -44.80
C ALA A 400 -6.75 -3.70 -45.59
N GLU A 401 -7.84 -3.03 -45.24
CA GLU A 401 -8.28 -1.79 -45.91
C GLU A 401 -7.72 -0.54 -45.23
N GLU A 402 -7.67 -0.53 -43.89
CA GLU A 402 -7.35 0.67 -43.12
C GLU A 402 -5.84 0.93 -42.96
N MET A 403 -5.01 -0.11 -43.05
CA MET A 403 -3.56 0.01 -42.90
C MET A 403 -2.85 0.00 -44.24
N SER A 404 -1.84 0.85 -44.37
CA SER A 404 -1.01 0.99 -45.57
C SER A 404 0.46 1.11 -45.19
N LEU A 405 1.34 1.04 -46.20
CA LEU A 405 2.78 1.19 -46.04
C LEU A 405 3.26 2.38 -46.86
N LEU A 406 4.16 3.16 -46.25
CA LEU A 406 5.08 4.01 -46.99
C LEU A 406 6.46 3.36 -46.99
N PHE A 407 7.29 3.71 -47.96
CA PHE A 407 8.59 3.12 -48.20
C PHE A 407 9.64 4.21 -48.20
N GLN A 408 10.61 4.12 -47.30
CA GLN A 408 11.72 5.07 -47.25
C GLN A 408 12.99 4.46 -47.86
N PRO A 409 13.66 5.13 -48.82
CA PRO A 409 14.85 4.58 -49.45
C PRO A 409 16.05 4.54 -48.50
N VAL A 410 16.78 3.44 -48.55
CA VAL A 410 18.11 3.24 -47.96
C VAL A 410 19.13 3.27 -49.08
N VAL A 411 20.07 4.21 -49.03
CA VAL A 411 20.98 4.52 -50.14
C VAL A 411 22.40 4.10 -49.78
N ASP A 412 23.07 3.41 -50.70
CA ASP A 412 24.50 3.13 -50.59
C ASP A 412 25.29 4.43 -50.76
N VAL A 413 26.13 4.75 -49.78
CA VAL A 413 26.83 6.03 -49.72
C VAL A 413 27.87 6.18 -50.85
N ALA A 414 28.48 5.07 -51.27
CA ALA A 414 29.52 5.05 -52.29
C ALA A 414 28.94 5.06 -53.70
N ALA A 415 27.95 4.20 -53.96
CA ALA A 415 27.28 4.08 -55.25
C ALA A 415 26.25 5.19 -55.50
N ARG A 416 25.75 5.85 -54.43
CA ARG A 416 24.63 6.79 -54.47
C ARG A 416 23.39 6.20 -55.16
N GLN A 417 23.14 4.93 -54.87
CA GLN A 417 22.01 4.17 -55.40
C GLN A 417 21.24 3.54 -54.26
N THR A 418 19.91 3.47 -54.42
CA THR A 418 19.02 2.86 -53.45
C THR A 418 19.25 1.35 -53.44
N VAL A 419 19.49 0.79 -52.25
CA VAL A 419 19.76 -0.65 -52.06
C VAL A 419 18.62 -1.38 -51.35
N ALA A 420 17.81 -0.65 -50.60
CA ALA A 420 16.64 -1.18 -49.91
C ALA A 420 15.58 -0.09 -49.70
N PHE A 421 14.37 -0.50 -49.36
CA PHE A 421 13.32 0.36 -48.84
C PHE A 421 12.86 -0.12 -47.47
N GLU A 422 12.75 0.78 -46.50
CA GLU A 422 12.11 0.47 -45.23
C GLU A 422 10.60 0.66 -45.31
N ALA A 423 9.85 -0.39 -44.99
CA ALA A 423 8.40 -0.38 -44.94
C ALA A 423 7.90 0.19 -43.60
N LEU A 424 7.24 1.34 -43.68
CA LEU A 424 6.76 2.11 -42.54
C LEU A 424 5.23 2.09 -42.49
N ALA A 425 4.69 1.50 -41.43
CA ALA A 425 3.25 1.36 -41.22
C ALA A 425 2.54 2.72 -41.17
N ARG A 426 1.34 2.79 -41.74
CA ARG A 426 0.40 3.91 -41.62
C ARG A 426 -0.98 3.36 -41.36
N TRP A 427 -1.70 3.93 -40.41
CA TRP A 427 -3.07 3.54 -40.14
C TRP A 427 -4.00 4.74 -40.28
N ARG A 428 -5.03 4.58 -41.10
CA ARG A 428 -6.09 5.57 -41.28
C ARG A 428 -7.40 4.96 -40.81
N CYS A 429 -7.73 5.21 -39.56
CA CYS A 429 -8.98 4.79 -38.96
C CYS A 429 -10.13 5.68 -39.49
N PRO A 430 -11.29 5.12 -39.90
CA PRO A 430 -12.44 5.91 -40.33
C PRO A 430 -12.92 6.92 -39.27
N ASP A 431 -12.86 6.54 -37.99
CA ASP A 431 -13.40 7.34 -36.88
C ASP A 431 -12.36 8.31 -36.27
N LEU A 432 -11.07 7.96 -36.31
CA LEU A 432 -9.99 8.71 -35.66
C LEU A 432 -9.08 9.45 -36.64
N GLY A 433 -9.24 9.24 -37.95
CA GLY A 433 -8.36 9.79 -38.98
C GLY A 433 -7.00 9.08 -39.01
N ALA A 434 -5.94 9.84 -39.30
CA ALA A 434 -4.58 9.30 -39.32
C ALA A 434 -4.08 9.09 -37.88
N VAL A 435 -3.72 7.85 -37.55
CA VAL A 435 -3.17 7.49 -36.23
C VAL A 435 -1.69 7.18 -36.38
N SER A 436 -0.86 7.78 -35.54
CA SER A 436 0.59 7.61 -35.59
C SER A 436 1.01 6.18 -35.24
N PRO A 437 1.99 5.57 -35.95
CA PRO A 437 2.61 4.30 -35.55
C PRO A 437 3.11 4.28 -34.10
N ALA A 438 3.64 5.41 -33.62
CA ALA A 438 4.07 5.55 -32.24
C ALA A 438 2.92 5.45 -31.22
N GLU A 439 1.67 5.64 -31.65
CA GLU A 439 0.48 5.47 -30.79
C GLU A 439 -0.08 4.06 -30.91
N PHE A 440 -0.35 3.58 -32.13
CA PHE A 440 -1.11 2.33 -32.30
C PHE A 440 -0.27 1.06 -32.17
N ILE A 441 1.04 1.09 -32.48
CA ILE A 441 1.90 -0.10 -32.34
C ILE A 441 2.02 -0.51 -30.87
N PRO A 442 2.38 0.38 -29.92
CA PRO A 442 2.45 0.01 -28.51
C PRO A 442 1.11 -0.45 -27.92
N ILE A 443 -0.01 0.02 -28.47
CA ILE A 443 -1.34 -0.43 -28.07
C ILE A 443 -1.59 -1.85 -28.60
N ALA A 444 -1.33 -2.09 -29.88
CA ALA A 444 -1.46 -3.41 -30.48
C ALA A 444 -0.60 -4.47 -29.78
N GLU A 445 0.60 -4.11 -29.30
CA GLU A 445 1.49 -4.99 -28.53
C GLU A 445 0.95 -5.35 -27.13
N ARG A 446 0.29 -4.39 -26.47
CA ARG A 446 -0.31 -4.59 -25.14
C ARG A 446 -1.59 -5.40 -25.20
N THR A 447 -2.29 -5.37 -26.34
CA THR A 447 -3.56 -6.06 -26.55
C THR A 447 -3.43 -7.34 -27.40
N ASP A 448 -2.19 -7.81 -27.64
CA ASP A 448 -1.85 -8.98 -28.46
C ASP A 448 -2.45 -8.96 -29.89
N LEU A 449 -2.75 -7.76 -30.40
CA LEU A 449 -3.22 -7.55 -31.78
C LEU A 449 -2.07 -7.38 -32.77
N ILE A 450 -0.85 -7.10 -32.28
CA ILE A 450 0.31 -6.82 -33.10
C ILE A 450 0.60 -7.93 -34.11
N ASN A 451 0.49 -9.21 -33.73
CA ASN A 451 0.72 -10.33 -34.63
C ASN A 451 -0.20 -10.31 -35.87
N ARG A 452 -1.45 -9.80 -35.72
CA ARG A 452 -2.38 -9.63 -36.86
C ARG A 452 -1.97 -8.45 -37.74
N VAL A 453 -1.54 -7.34 -37.12
CA VAL A 453 -1.03 -6.15 -37.80
C VAL A 453 0.21 -6.50 -38.62
N THR A 454 1.21 -7.14 -37.99
CA THR A 454 2.46 -7.59 -38.60
C THR A 454 2.19 -8.46 -39.84
N ARG A 455 1.35 -9.50 -39.73
CA ARG A 455 1.03 -10.37 -40.88
C ARG A 455 0.36 -9.62 -42.03
N THR A 456 -0.58 -8.73 -41.71
CA THR A 456 -1.33 -7.95 -42.72
C THR A 456 -0.40 -6.98 -43.46
N LEU A 457 0.43 -6.25 -42.73
CA LEU A 457 1.38 -5.31 -43.31
C LEU A 457 2.51 -6.03 -44.04
N LEU A 458 3.00 -7.15 -43.53
CA LEU A 458 4.04 -7.93 -44.20
C LEU A 458 3.59 -8.44 -45.56
N ALA A 459 2.34 -8.92 -45.69
CA ALA A 459 1.79 -9.31 -46.99
C ALA A 459 1.85 -8.15 -48.00
N LYS A 460 1.47 -6.94 -47.59
CA LYS A 460 1.56 -5.74 -48.43
C LYS A 460 2.99 -5.35 -48.77
N ALA A 461 3.93 -5.52 -47.83
CA ALA A 461 5.34 -5.27 -48.08
C ALA A 461 5.90 -6.26 -49.13
N LEU A 462 5.46 -7.51 -49.09
CA LEU A 462 5.83 -8.54 -50.06
C LEU A 462 5.26 -8.24 -51.45
N ASP A 463 4.02 -7.78 -51.55
CA ASP A 463 3.42 -7.36 -52.83
C ASP A 463 4.27 -6.27 -53.50
N VAL A 464 4.72 -5.28 -52.72
CA VAL A 464 5.62 -4.23 -53.23
C VAL A 464 6.98 -4.80 -53.58
N ALA A 465 7.56 -5.65 -52.73
CA ALA A 465 8.86 -6.28 -52.97
C ALA A 465 8.89 -7.07 -54.29
N GLU A 466 7.80 -7.74 -54.68
CA GLU A 466 7.70 -8.44 -55.97
C GLU A 466 7.89 -7.50 -57.17
N THR A 467 7.41 -6.26 -57.07
CA THR A 467 7.50 -5.24 -58.14
C THR A 467 8.85 -4.52 -58.22
N LEU A 468 9.66 -4.57 -57.15
CA LEU A 468 10.95 -3.87 -57.11
C LEU A 468 11.99 -4.54 -58.02
N PRO A 469 12.95 -3.78 -58.57
CA PRO A 469 14.03 -4.33 -59.38
C PRO A 469 14.81 -5.46 -58.67
N PRO A 470 15.37 -6.42 -59.43
CA PRO A 470 16.21 -7.48 -58.87
C PRO A 470 17.38 -6.89 -58.06
N GLY A 471 17.64 -7.48 -56.89
CA GLY A 471 18.73 -7.06 -55.99
C GLY A 471 18.32 -6.01 -54.94
N MET A 472 17.17 -5.35 -55.09
CA MET A 472 16.66 -4.42 -54.08
C MET A 472 15.87 -5.16 -52.99
N ARG A 473 16.09 -4.72 -51.74
CA ARG A 473 15.49 -5.32 -50.53
C ARG A 473 14.36 -4.48 -49.96
N VAL A 474 13.48 -5.12 -49.18
CA VAL A 474 12.52 -4.43 -48.31
C VAL A 474 12.83 -4.77 -46.87
N SER A 475 13.03 -3.75 -46.05
CA SER A 475 13.13 -3.86 -44.61
C SER A 475 11.75 -3.80 -43.96
N PHE A 476 11.50 -4.65 -42.97
CA PHE A 476 10.23 -4.72 -42.24
C PHE A 476 10.48 -4.85 -40.73
N ASN A 477 9.89 -3.93 -39.97
CA ASN A 477 10.04 -3.87 -38.53
C ASN A 477 9.23 -4.96 -37.80
N LEU A 478 9.84 -5.61 -36.80
CA LEU A 478 9.22 -6.59 -35.93
C LEU A 478 9.13 -6.07 -34.49
N SER A 479 7.99 -6.30 -33.87
CA SER A 479 7.79 -6.06 -32.43
C SER A 479 8.49 -7.11 -31.58
N ALA A 480 8.78 -6.79 -30.32
CA ALA A 480 9.17 -7.78 -29.30
C ALA A 480 8.17 -8.94 -29.18
N ARG A 481 6.87 -8.69 -29.44
CA ARG A 481 5.82 -9.72 -29.41
C ARG A 481 5.81 -10.61 -30.65
N ASP A 482 6.40 -10.17 -31.75
CA ASP A 482 6.56 -10.98 -32.96
C ASP A 482 7.68 -12.02 -32.85
N LEU A 483 8.56 -11.88 -31.83
CA LEU A 483 9.70 -12.75 -31.60
C LEU A 483 9.36 -14.04 -30.83
N THR A 484 8.09 -14.40 -30.72
CA THR A 484 7.71 -15.70 -30.12
C THR A 484 7.67 -16.80 -31.20
N PRO A 485 7.87 -18.08 -30.82
CA PRO A 485 7.81 -19.19 -31.77
C PRO A 485 6.51 -19.21 -32.58
N GLU A 486 5.37 -18.96 -31.96
CA GLU A 486 4.05 -18.97 -32.61
C GLU A 486 3.86 -17.80 -33.59
N ALA A 487 4.37 -16.61 -33.24
CA ALA A 487 4.27 -15.42 -34.10
C ALA A 487 5.15 -15.57 -35.34
N ILE A 488 6.40 -16.02 -35.16
CA ILE A 488 7.34 -16.28 -36.25
C ILE A 488 6.82 -17.31 -37.24
N LEU A 489 6.20 -18.40 -36.79
CA LEU A 489 5.61 -19.38 -37.70
C LEU A 489 4.55 -18.75 -38.62
N GLY A 490 3.79 -17.78 -38.09
CA GLY A 490 2.88 -16.97 -38.89
C GLY A 490 3.56 -16.12 -39.96
N ILE A 491 4.65 -15.46 -39.58
CA ILE A 491 5.48 -14.66 -40.50
C ILE A 491 6.06 -15.56 -41.60
N VAL A 492 6.63 -16.71 -41.23
CA VAL A 492 7.15 -17.71 -42.18
C VAL A 492 6.07 -18.14 -43.17
N HIS A 493 4.86 -18.41 -42.70
CA HIS A 493 3.74 -18.79 -43.58
C HIS A 493 3.39 -17.69 -44.60
N VAL A 494 3.34 -16.42 -44.15
CA VAL A 494 3.09 -15.27 -45.05
C VAL A 494 4.19 -15.13 -46.10
N VAL A 495 5.46 -15.25 -45.69
CA VAL A 495 6.59 -15.16 -46.63
C VAL A 495 6.59 -16.32 -47.62
N GLN A 496 6.35 -17.56 -47.17
CA GLN A 496 6.29 -18.75 -48.02
C GLN A 496 5.12 -18.75 -49.00
N ALA A 497 4.00 -18.09 -48.64
CA ALA A 497 2.87 -17.90 -49.53
C ALA A 497 3.15 -16.87 -50.65
N SER A 498 4.18 -16.04 -50.49
CA SER A 498 4.59 -15.04 -51.49
C SER A 498 5.53 -15.61 -52.54
N ARG A 499 5.69 -14.89 -53.66
CA ARG A 499 6.66 -15.22 -54.72
C ARG A 499 8.02 -14.55 -54.52
N VAL A 500 8.20 -13.85 -53.40
CA VAL A 500 9.41 -13.07 -53.12
C VAL A 500 10.45 -13.99 -52.48
N SER A 501 11.67 -13.98 -53.03
CA SER A 501 12.78 -14.68 -52.37
C SER A 501 13.01 -14.10 -50.97
N PRO A 502 13.08 -14.91 -49.90
CA PRO A 502 13.31 -14.43 -48.54
C PRO A 502 14.56 -13.56 -48.40
N SER A 503 15.59 -13.78 -49.24
CA SER A 503 16.81 -12.96 -49.29
C SER A 503 16.58 -11.48 -49.64
N ARG A 504 15.42 -11.15 -50.20
CA ARG A 504 14.99 -9.77 -50.48
C ARG A 504 14.33 -9.08 -49.28
N LEU A 505 14.18 -9.79 -48.16
CA LEU A 505 13.61 -9.26 -46.93
C LEU A 505 14.71 -9.05 -45.89
N ALA A 506 14.63 -7.92 -45.21
CA ALA A 506 15.37 -7.68 -43.98
C ALA A 506 14.37 -7.45 -42.85
N PHE A 507 14.43 -8.26 -41.80
CA PHE A 507 13.64 -8.02 -40.60
C PHE A 507 14.44 -7.15 -39.63
N GLU A 508 13.84 -6.04 -39.24
CA GLU A 508 14.41 -5.07 -38.31
C GLU A 508 13.83 -5.32 -36.92
N VAL A 509 14.70 -5.41 -35.92
CA VAL A 509 14.29 -5.61 -34.52
C VAL A 509 15.01 -4.60 -33.66
N THR A 510 14.29 -3.90 -32.80
CA THR A 510 14.91 -2.93 -31.90
C THR A 510 15.78 -3.63 -30.86
N GLU A 511 16.79 -2.92 -30.39
CA GLU A 511 17.67 -3.38 -29.32
C GLU A 511 16.89 -3.88 -28.09
N THR A 512 15.92 -3.08 -27.62
CA THR A 512 15.11 -3.40 -26.45
C THR A 512 14.23 -4.65 -26.68
N ALA A 513 13.69 -4.82 -27.90
CA ALA A 513 12.89 -5.99 -28.24
C ALA A 513 13.71 -7.28 -28.20
N ALA A 514 14.93 -7.26 -28.74
CA ALA A 514 15.82 -8.41 -28.73
C ALA A 514 16.31 -8.79 -27.32
N MET A 515 16.46 -7.83 -26.41
CA MET A 515 16.96 -8.08 -25.05
C MET A 515 15.88 -8.51 -24.05
N ARG A 516 14.59 -8.32 -24.36
CA ARG A 516 13.48 -8.64 -23.43
C ARG A 516 13.47 -10.11 -23.01
N ASP A 517 13.61 -11.02 -23.97
CA ASP A 517 13.81 -12.45 -23.76
C ASP A 517 14.81 -12.96 -24.79
N PHE A 518 16.09 -12.82 -24.46
CA PHE A 518 17.19 -13.03 -25.39
C PHE A 518 17.19 -14.44 -26.00
N ALA A 519 16.91 -15.48 -25.20
CA ALA A 519 16.94 -16.86 -25.68
C ALA A 519 15.80 -17.14 -26.67
N VAL A 520 14.61 -16.61 -26.40
CA VAL A 520 13.46 -16.73 -27.29
C VAL A 520 13.68 -15.94 -28.58
N ALA A 521 14.18 -14.71 -28.47
CA ALA A 521 14.52 -13.88 -29.63
C ALA A 521 15.61 -14.51 -30.52
N GLU A 522 16.67 -15.07 -29.93
CA GLU A 522 17.74 -15.77 -30.66
C GLU A 522 17.18 -16.93 -31.51
N GLY A 523 16.28 -17.75 -30.95
CA GLY A 523 15.63 -18.85 -31.68
C GLY A 523 14.68 -18.37 -32.78
N ALA A 524 13.91 -17.32 -32.51
CA ALA A 524 13.00 -16.68 -33.46
C ALA A 524 13.73 -16.13 -34.70
N LEU A 525 14.79 -15.35 -34.47
CA LEU A 525 15.59 -14.75 -35.54
C LEU A 525 16.37 -15.82 -36.33
N ALA A 526 16.86 -16.86 -35.66
CA ALA A 526 17.50 -18.00 -36.33
C ALA A 526 16.54 -18.69 -37.31
N THR A 527 15.25 -18.78 -36.98
CA THR A 527 14.22 -19.36 -37.86
C THR A 527 14.01 -18.51 -39.12
N LEU A 528 13.92 -17.18 -38.99
CA LEU A 528 13.80 -16.27 -40.13
C LEU A 528 15.07 -16.29 -41.02
N ARG A 529 16.24 -16.41 -40.39
CA ARG A 529 17.50 -16.55 -41.13
C ARG A 529 17.61 -17.89 -41.87
N ALA A 530 17.12 -18.98 -41.28
CA ALA A 530 17.06 -20.28 -41.94
C ALA A 530 16.12 -20.29 -43.16
N LEU A 531 15.09 -19.43 -43.16
CA LEU A 531 14.25 -19.16 -44.33
C LEU A 531 15.02 -18.41 -45.44
N GLY A 532 16.13 -17.74 -45.10
CA GLY A 532 16.98 -16.97 -46.00
C GLY A 532 16.82 -15.45 -45.89
N ALA A 533 16.01 -14.97 -44.94
CA ALA A 533 15.87 -13.54 -44.68
C ALA A 533 17.09 -12.95 -43.96
N LYS A 534 17.26 -11.64 -44.11
CA LYS A 534 18.30 -10.85 -43.43
C LYS A 534 17.77 -10.33 -42.11
N ILE A 535 18.66 -10.21 -41.11
CA ILE A 535 18.29 -9.65 -39.80
C ILE A 535 19.10 -8.39 -39.54
N ALA A 536 18.42 -7.30 -39.21
CA ALA A 536 19.03 -6.04 -38.84
C ALA A 536 18.63 -5.64 -37.42
N LEU A 537 19.59 -5.15 -36.65
CA LEU A 537 19.35 -4.58 -35.32
C LEU A 537 19.11 -3.09 -35.46
N ASP A 538 17.95 -2.63 -35.00
CA ASP A 538 17.48 -1.26 -35.10
C ASP A 538 17.66 -0.48 -33.79
N ASP A 539 17.67 0.86 -33.88
CA ASP A 539 17.86 1.81 -32.77
C ASP A 539 19.13 1.55 -31.92
N PHE A 540 20.22 1.08 -32.55
CA PHE A 540 21.43 0.71 -31.82
C PHE A 540 22.09 1.92 -31.15
N GLY A 541 22.35 1.80 -29.85
CA GLY A 541 22.98 2.85 -29.03
C GLY A 541 22.02 3.62 -28.13
N SER A 542 20.72 3.34 -28.20
CA SER A 542 19.70 3.88 -27.29
C SER A 542 19.58 3.08 -25.98
N GLY A 543 20.14 1.86 -25.91
CA GLY A 543 20.04 0.92 -24.78
C GLY A 543 21.37 0.37 -24.26
N TYR A 544 21.29 -0.59 -23.34
CA TYR A 544 22.44 -1.27 -22.70
C TYR A 544 22.79 -2.60 -23.39
N SER A 545 23.14 -2.58 -24.67
CA SER A 545 23.60 -3.79 -25.35
C SER A 545 25.00 -4.21 -24.92
N SER A 546 25.11 -5.44 -24.44
CA SER A 546 26.40 -6.11 -24.37
C SER A 546 26.85 -6.45 -25.80
N LEU A 547 28.09 -6.12 -26.16
CA LEU A 547 28.73 -6.58 -27.41
C LEU A 547 28.63 -8.11 -27.60
N ASN A 548 28.50 -8.85 -26.50
CA ASN A 548 28.27 -10.30 -26.53
C ASN A 548 26.91 -10.66 -27.14
N ALA A 549 25.88 -9.84 -26.91
CA ALA A 549 24.53 -10.05 -27.43
C ALA A 549 24.48 -9.84 -28.96
N VAL A 550 25.11 -8.76 -29.45
CA VAL A 550 25.28 -8.48 -30.90
C VAL A 550 25.96 -9.65 -31.60
N ARG A 551 26.99 -10.24 -30.99
CA ARG A 551 27.71 -11.39 -31.54
C ARG A 551 26.83 -12.65 -31.63
N ARG A 552 25.94 -12.88 -30.65
CA ARG A 552 25.12 -14.09 -30.56
C ARG A 552 23.91 -14.08 -31.51
N LEU A 553 23.30 -12.92 -31.75
CA LEU A 553 22.09 -12.80 -32.59
C LEU A 553 22.33 -13.07 -34.10
N THR A 554 23.59 -13.29 -34.54
CA THR A 554 23.95 -13.57 -35.94
C THR A 554 23.32 -12.59 -36.94
N LEU A 555 23.49 -11.29 -36.65
CA LEU A 555 22.94 -10.18 -37.44
C LEU A 555 23.61 -10.08 -38.82
N ASP A 556 22.92 -9.46 -39.77
CA ASP A 556 23.48 -9.04 -41.06
C ASP A 556 23.80 -7.54 -41.11
N ALA A 557 23.07 -6.73 -40.35
CA ALA A 557 23.28 -5.29 -40.30
C ALA A 557 22.92 -4.68 -38.93
N ILE A 558 23.45 -3.48 -38.68
CA ILE A 558 23.10 -2.62 -37.55
C ILE A 558 22.66 -1.27 -38.12
N LYS A 559 21.52 -0.76 -37.66
CA LYS A 559 21.03 0.59 -37.92
C LYS A 559 21.33 1.47 -36.71
N VAL A 560 22.01 2.59 -36.98
CA VAL A 560 22.41 3.57 -35.97
C VAL A 560 21.30 4.61 -35.85
N ASP A 561 20.78 4.78 -34.63
CA ASP A 561 19.69 5.70 -34.34
C ASP A 561 19.99 7.13 -34.80
N ARG A 562 18.93 7.84 -35.22
CA ARG A 562 19.00 9.22 -35.68
C ARG A 562 19.59 10.18 -34.65
N GLY A 563 19.49 9.89 -33.35
CA GLY A 563 20.03 10.74 -32.28
C GLY A 563 21.53 11.00 -32.44
N PHE A 564 22.27 10.07 -33.04
CA PHE A 564 23.70 10.21 -33.26
C PHE A 564 24.07 10.95 -34.56
N SER A 565 23.15 11.07 -35.52
CA SER A 565 23.41 11.69 -36.82
C SER A 565 23.07 13.18 -36.87
N VAL A 566 22.12 13.64 -36.04
CA VAL A 566 21.67 15.05 -35.98
C VAL A 566 22.85 16.00 -35.74
N ASP A 567 23.69 15.71 -34.75
CA ASP A 567 24.76 16.62 -34.30
C ASP A 567 26.16 16.31 -34.87
N ILE A 568 26.29 15.32 -35.77
CA ILE A 568 27.60 14.82 -36.28
C ILE A 568 28.47 15.88 -36.99
N GLU A 569 27.85 16.97 -37.47
CA GLU A 569 28.56 18.10 -38.07
C GLU A 569 29.23 19.00 -37.02
N ARG A 570 28.63 19.13 -35.82
CA ARG A 570 28.97 20.14 -34.82
C ARG A 570 29.64 19.55 -33.57
N ASP A 571 29.32 18.31 -33.22
CA ASP A 571 29.85 17.62 -32.05
C ASP A 571 30.86 16.54 -32.46
N GLU A 572 32.10 16.70 -31.99
CA GLU A 572 33.17 15.71 -32.17
C GLU A 572 32.86 14.41 -31.43
N THR A 573 32.18 14.49 -30.29
CA THR A 573 31.81 13.31 -29.48
C THR A 573 30.81 12.43 -30.23
N ALA A 574 29.75 13.02 -30.78
CA ALA A 574 28.79 12.33 -31.64
C ALA A 574 29.50 11.67 -32.84
N ARG A 575 30.46 12.36 -33.46
CA ARG A 575 31.25 11.82 -34.58
C ARG A 575 32.11 10.62 -34.18
N ASP A 576 32.77 10.68 -33.02
CA ASP A 576 33.61 9.58 -32.51
C ASP A 576 32.78 8.35 -32.12
N ILE A 577 31.58 8.56 -31.56
CA ILE A 577 30.63 7.49 -31.26
C ILE A 577 30.21 6.79 -32.55
N VAL A 578 29.72 7.54 -33.55
CA VAL A 578 29.31 6.98 -34.84
C VAL A 578 30.46 6.25 -35.52
N LYS A 579 31.67 6.81 -35.51
CA LYS A 579 32.88 6.15 -36.04
C LYS A 579 33.14 4.82 -35.33
N THR A 580 33.02 4.78 -34.01
CA THR A 580 33.23 3.56 -33.22
C THR A 580 32.22 2.47 -33.60
N VAL A 581 30.96 2.83 -33.80
CA VAL A 581 29.92 1.88 -34.25
C VAL A 581 30.19 1.39 -35.67
N ILE A 582 30.62 2.26 -36.59
CA ILE A 582 31.00 1.87 -37.96
C ILE A 582 32.18 0.89 -37.93
N ASP A 583 33.22 1.19 -37.14
CA ASP A 583 34.40 0.34 -36.99
C ASP A 583 34.03 -1.02 -36.36
N LEU A 584 33.11 -1.04 -35.40
CA LEU A 584 32.54 -2.28 -34.83
C LEU A 584 31.85 -3.12 -35.90
N CYS A 585 30.95 -2.52 -36.70
CA CYS A 585 30.25 -3.21 -37.78
C CYS A 585 31.25 -3.81 -38.77
N ARG A 586 32.27 -3.05 -39.15
CA ARG A 586 33.34 -3.51 -40.07
C ARG A 586 34.09 -4.71 -39.50
N ASN A 587 34.49 -4.65 -38.22
CA ASN A 587 35.21 -5.73 -37.55
C ASN A 587 34.38 -7.01 -37.42
N LEU A 588 33.06 -6.88 -37.24
CA LEU A 588 32.11 -7.99 -37.17
C LEU A 588 31.58 -8.44 -38.54
N LYS A 589 31.99 -7.78 -39.63
CA LYS A 589 31.50 -8.01 -41.01
C LYS A 589 29.98 -7.83 -41.15
N LEU A 590 29.44 -6.86 -40.43
CA LEU A 590 28.03 -6.44 -40.47
C LEU A 590 27.87 -5.23 -41.39
N GLY A 591 26.71 -5.11 -42.05
CA GLY A 591 26.30 -3.87 -42.70
C GLY A 591 26.03 -2.78 -41.68
N CYS A 592 26.32 -1.52 -42.01
CA CYS A 592 26.01 -0.38 -41.17
C CYS A 592 25.12 0.60 -41.94
N VAL A 593 23.95 0.88 -41.37
CA VAL A 593 23.02 1.89 -41.86
C VAL A 593 22.99 3.02 -40.83
N VAL A 594 23.18 4.27 -41.24
CA VAL A 594 22.98 5.42 -40.34
C VAL A 594 21.70 6.14 -40.73
N GLU A 595 20.82 6.31 -39.74
CA GLU A 595 19.50 6.92 -39.94
C GLU A 595 19.50 8.43 -39.67
N GLY A 596 18.43 9.11 -40.07
CA GLY A 596 18.23 10.53 -39.79
C GLY A 596 19.16 11.47 -40.56
N VAL A 597 19.72 11.04 -41.69
CA VAL A 597 20.60 11.90 -42.51
C VAL A 597 19.77 12.89 -43.32
N GLU A 598 19.90 14.17 -43.00
CA GLU A 598 19.11 15.26 -43.60
C GLU A 598 19.95 16.18 -44.51
N THR A 599 21.27 16.25 -44.33
CA THR A 599 22.15 17.18 -45.07
C THR A 599 23.26 16.46 -45.85
N GLU A 600 23.72 17.07 -46.95
CA GLU A 600 24.92 16.62 -47.68
C GLU A 600 26.21 16.73 -46.83
N GLY A 601 26.22 17.58 -45.80
CA GLY A 601 27.35 17.66 -44.86
C GLY A 601 27.46 16.40 -44.02
N GLN A 602 26.37 15.97 -43.38
CA GLN A 602 26.26 14.71 -42.66
C GLN A 602 26.66 13.52 -43.55
N ALA A 603 26.11 13.43 -44.77
CA ALA A 603 26.43 12.34 -45.69
C ALA A 603 27.91 12.28 -46.07
N ARG A 604 28.57 13.43 -46.29
CA ARG A 604 30.02 13.49 -46.57
C ARG A 604 30.86 13.03 -45.39
N ILE A 605 30.49 13.43 -44.18
CA ILE A 605 31.18 12.99 -42.95
C ILE A 605 31.04 11.47 -42.81
N LEU A 606 29.81 10.94 -42.89
CA LEU A 606 29.55 9.50 -42.79
C LEU A 606 30.30 8.70 -43.85
N ARG A 607 30.39 9.22 -45.09
CA ARG A 607 31.22 8.63 -46.15
C ARG A 607 32.69 8.58 -45.77
N SER A 608 33.23 9.66 -45.20
CA SER A 608 34.64 9.73 -44.78
C SER A 608 34.96 8.78 -43.62
N LEU A 609 33.97 8.48 -42.76
CA LEU A 609 34.08 7.48 -41.69
C LEU A 609 33.95 6.04 -42.20
N GLY A 610 33.60 5.85 -43.47
CA GLY A 610 33.44 4.54 -44.10
C GLY A 610 32.09 3.89 -43.83
N CYS A 611 31.03 4.69 -43.66
CA CYS A 611 29.66 4.21 -43.60
C CYS A 611 29.23 3.62 -44.95
N THR A 612 28.50 2.50 -44.93
CA THR A 612 28.09 1.77 -46.13
C THR A 612 26.75 2.23 -46.69
N ALA A 613 25.77 2.49 -45.83
CA ALA A 613 24.42 2.85 -46.24
C ALA A 613 23.86 3.93 -45.30
N ILE A 614 23.00 4.79 -45.84
CA ILE A 614 22.35 5.86 -45.09
C ILE A 614 20.88 5.96 -45.44
N GLN A 615 20.10 6.42 -44.46
CA GLN A 615 18.68 6.66 -44.59
C GLN A 615 18.32 8.00 -43.97
N GLY A 616 17.46 8.76 -44.63
CA GLY A 616 16.98 10.03 -44.10
C GLY A 616 16.39 10.95 -45.15
N TYR A 617 15.97 12.14 -44.71
CA TYR A 617 15.24 13.09 -45.56
C TYR A 617 16.11 13.79 -46.60
N LEU A 618 17.44 13.62 -46.54
CA LEU A 618 18.34 14.07 -47.59
C LEU A 618 17.93 13.51 -48.98
N TYR A 619 17.55 12.23 -49.01
CA TYR A 619 17.18 11.55 -50.27
C TYR A 619 15.69 11.63 -50.54
N SER A 620 14.89 11.17 -49.57
CA SER A 620 13.44 11.23 -49.67
C SER A 620 12.78 11.07 -48.31
N LYS A 621 11.63 11.73 -48.18
CA LYS A 621 10.62 11.33 -47.19
C LYS A 621 10.02 9.96 -47.57
N PRO A 622 9.35 9.25 -46.66
CA PRO A 622 8.65 8.01 -46.98
C PRO A 622 7.66 8.20 -48.13
N LEU A 623 7.72 7.32 -49.13
CA LEU A 623 6.96 7.36 -50.39
C LEU A 623 5.88 6.30 -50.41
N SER A 624 4.78 6.52 -51.14
CA SER A 624 3.84 5.44 -51.44
C SER A 624 4.42 4.46 -52.45
N ALA A 625 3.90 3.22 -52.50
CA ALA A 625 4.34 2.21 -53.46
C ALA A 625 4.27 2.69 -54.92
N ALA A 626 3.27 3.52 -55.26
CA ALA A 626 3.09 4.07 -56.60
C ALA A 626 4.17 5.11 -56.99
N GLU A 627 4.83 5.74 -56.02
CA GLU A 627 5.85 6.76 -56.25
C GLU A 627 7.26 6.18 -56.43
N ILE A 628 7.47 4.91 -56.01
CA ILE A 628 8.78 4.25 -56.06
C ILE A 628 9.37 4.21 -57.48
N PRO A 629 8.64 3.80 -58.54
CA PRO A 629 9.22 3.75 -59.89
C PRO A 629 9.74 5.10 -60.37
N ALA A 630 8.95 6.17 -60.16
CA ALA A 630 9.33 7.53 -60.53
C ALA A 630 10.54 8.04 -59.72
N TYR A 631 10.68 7.63 -58.47
CA TYR A 631 11.85 7.93 -57.65
C TYR A 631 13.12 7.24 -58.19
N LEU A 632 13.06 5.94 -58.47
CA LEU A 632 14.20 5.17 -58.99
C LEU A 632 14.65 5.65 -60.39
N GLU A 633 13.70 6.07 -61.24
CA GLU A 633 14.03 6.68 -62.52
C GLU A 633 14.79 8.00 -62.38
N ARG A 634 14.41 8.85 -61.42
CA ARG A 634 15.12 10.11 -61.14
C ARG A 634 16.53 9.86 -60.63
N GLU A 635 16.69 8.90 -59.72
CA GLU A 635 18.00 8.50 -59.18
C GLU A 635 18.95 8.04 -60.29
N THR A 636 18.45 7.18 -61.20
CA THR A 636 19.22 6.67 -62.34
C THR A 636 19.68 7.78 -63.29
N ARG A 637 18.85 8.81 -63.51
CA ARG A 637 19.21 9.98 -64.35
C ARG A 637 20.26 10.88 -63.71
N GLN A 638 20.34 10.93 -62.39
CA GLN A 638 21.30 11.75 -61.65
C GLN A 638 22.67 11.08 -61.48
N THR A 639 22.73 9.75 -61.52
CA THR A 639 23.98 8.97 -61.36
C THR A 639 24.76 8.74 -62.66
N ILE A 640 24.14 8.93 -63.84
CA ILE A 640 24.81 8.83 -65.14
C ILE A 640 25.26 10.23 -65.62
N PRO A 641 26.56 10.59 -65.56
CA PRO A 641 27.04 11.83 -66.16
C PRO A 641 27.08 11.67 -67.68
N GLY A 642 26.11 12.26 -68.39
CA GLY A 642 26.14 12.37 -69.85
C GLY A 642 24.94 11.80 -70.57
N ARG A 643 23.76 12.41 -70.37
CA ARG A 643 22.78 12.51 -71.46
C ARG A 643 22.06 13.85 -71.33
N VAL A 644 22.73 14.89 -71.83
CA VAL A 644 22.05 16.12 -72.24
C VAL A 644 20.92 15.69 -73.17
N ALA A 645 19.68 15.98 -72.77
CA ALA A 645 18.55 15.89 -73.66
C ALA A 645 18.83 16.81 -74.86
N ALA A 646 19.01 16.23 -76.04
CA ALA A 646 18.93 17.01 -77.27
C ALA A 646 17.47 17.52 -77.39
N PRO A 647 17.24 18.82 -77.63
CA PRO A 647 15.89 19.32 -77.81
C PRO A 647 15.36 18.95 -79.20
N ALA A 648 14.13 18.44 -79.19
CA ALA A 648 13.19 18.16 -80.31
C ALA A 648 13.65 17.16 -81.39
#